data_AF-A0A950D1T4-F1
#
_entry.id   AF-A0A950D1T4-F1
#
_cell.length_a   1.000
_cell.length_b   1.000
_cell.length_c   1.000
_cell.angle_alpha   90.00
_cell.angle_beta   90.00
_cell.angle_gamma   90.00
#
_symmetry.space_group_name_H-M   'P 1'
#
loop_
_entity.id
_entity.type
_entity.pdbx_description
1 polymer ?
#
loop_
_entity_poly.entity_id
_entity_poly.type
_entity_poly.pdbx_seq_one_letter_code
_entity_poly.pdbx_strand_id
1 'polypeptide(L)'
;TVAPAQTLTDKEYQRMRDASLAILRKIGVETGGSNVQFAIDPRTGRMIVIEMNPRVSRSSALASKATGFPIAKIAAKLAVGYRLDEIRNDITRETPACFEPTIDYVVTKVPRWAFEKFPEADAVLTTQMKSVGEVMAIGRTFRESFQKALRGLEVGRFGLGCDTKDFWGAETQPTIDEIKAKLATPNTERVWYIRYALKAGLSIEQIHRLTGIDPWFLANLRELVALEDRLRRAGGLEQVDHALLREAKRNGFSDRQLAHLWHVDEGEVRRDRRRRGIHAVFKLVDTCAAEFEAVTPYYYSSFEDEDEARVGDRPRVVILGGGPNRIGQGIEFDYCCCQAAFALRADGFEVVMVNSNPETVSTDYDTSDRLFFEPLTVEDVLNVCERVRPLGVIVQFGGQTPLNLARELEAAGVPIIGTSPESIELAEDRERFRLVIEHLGLRQTPSGTATDSDQARRIAERIGYPVVVRPSFVLGGRAMEIVYDEPSLVRYMAEAVEASPEHPVLIDKFLEEASEVDVDAVCDGPRTIVGGVMEHIEEAGIHSGDSACAIPPFSLAPEVVAALKQQTYALAEALHVRGLMNIQFAVKGGEIYVLEVNPRASRTVPFVSKATGLNLAQAAARIMVGKSLEEQGITTEPVPTYVSVKEAVFPFAKFPGVDIVLGPEMRSTGEVMGIDTDFAAAFAKSQMGAYIRLP
;
A
#
# COMPACT_ATOMS: atom_id res chain seq x y z
N THR A 1 -16.65 -1.09 5.81
CA THR A 1 -17.01 -1.03 7.24
C THR A 1 -16.91 0.40 7.70
N VAL A 2 -17.76 0.84 8.63
CA VAL A 2 -17.67 2.18 9.24
C VAL A 2 -17.66 2.09 10.76
N ALA A 3 -17.05 3.07 11.43
CA ALA A 3 -17.15 3.27 12.87
C ALA A 3 -17.47 4.74 13.18
N PRO A 4 -18.38 5.03 14.14
CA PRO A 4 -19.14 4.06 14.96
C PRO A 4 -20.32 3.44 14.19
N ALA A 5 -21.17 2.65 14.86
CA ALA A 5 -22.44 2.20 14.30
C ALA A 5 -23.37 3.41 14.00
N GLN A 6 -24.05 3.42 12.86
CA GLN A 6 -24.80 4.59 12.37
C GLN A 6 -26.32 4.46 12.50
N THR A 7 -26.87 3.25 12.37
CA THR A 7 -28.32 3.03 12.17
C THR A 7 -29.00 2.23 13.28
N LEU A 8 -28.37 2.16 14.46
CA LEU A 8 -28.98 1.58 15.66
C LEU A 8 -29.53 2.69 16.54
N THR A 9 -30.74 2.50 17.05
CA THR A 9 -31.19 3.30 18.19
C THR A 9 -30.34 2.99 19.42
N ASP A 10 -30.24 3.93 20.37
CA ASP A 10 -29.53 3.68 21.62
C ASP A 10 -30.03 2.40 22.32
N LYS A 11 -31.34 2.15 22.34
CA LYS A 11 -31.92 0.92 22.91
C LYS A 11 -31.40 -0.36 22.24
N GLU A 12 -31.24 -0.36 20.92
CA GLU A 12 -30.68 -1.50 20.20
C GLU A 12 -29.19 -1.64 20.45
N TYR A 13 -28.47 -0.52 20.50
CA TYR A 13 -27.05 -0.49 20.83
C TYR A 13 -26.77 -1.03 22.24
N GLN A 14 -27.52 -0.60 23.26
CA GLN A 14 -27.38 -1.10 24.63
C GLN A 14 -27.66 -2.60 24.72
N ARG A 15 -28.68 -3.11 24.00
CA ARG A 15 -28.94 -4.55 23.93
C ARG A 15 -27.77 -5.33 23.31
N MET A 16 -27.17 -4.80 22.25
CA MET A 16 -25.99 -5.39 21.60
C MET A 16 -24.75 -5.34 22.50
N ARG A 17 -24.55 -4.22 23.21
CA ARG A 17 -23.48 -4.01 24.19
C ARG A 17 -23.59 -5.02 25.35
N ASP A 18 -24.75 -5.13 25.98
CA ASP A 18 -24.99 -6.06 27.09
C ASP A 18 -24.79 -7.53 26.65
N ALA A 19 -25.28 -7.88 25.45
CA ALA A 19 -25.07 -9.21 24.89
C ALA A 19 -23.58 -9.51 24.66
N SER A 20 -22.81 -8.54 24.16
CA SER A 20 -21.36 -8.70 23.97
C SER A 20 -20.66 -9.03 25.27
N LEU A 21 -20.94 -8.28 26.34
CA LEU A 21 -20.38 -8.51 27.67
C LEU A 21 -20.81 -9.88 28.24
N ALA A 22 -22.07 -10.26 28.07
CA ALA A 22 -22.58 -11.56 28.51
C ALA A 22 -21.90 -12.73 27.79
N ILE A 23 -21.62 -12.60 26.50
CA ILE A 23 -20.93 -13.62 25.70
C ILE A 23 -19.49 -13.81 26.20
N LEU A 24 -18.72 -12.72 26.40
CA LEU A 24 -17.36 -12.81 26.92
C LEU A 24 -17.32 -13.53 28.28
N ARG A 25 -18.21 -13.14 29.20
CA ARG A 25 -18.37 -13.79 30.51
C ARG A 25 -18.72 -15.27 30.39
N LYS A 26 -19.60 -15.63 29.45
CA LYS A 26 -20.04 -17.01 29.26
C LYS A 26 -18.96 -17.90 28.64
N ILE A 27 -18.15 -17.36 27.72
CA ILE A 27 -17.02 -18.06 27.10
C ILE A 27 -15.82 -18.14 28.05
N GLY A 28 -15.73 -17.24 29.04
CA GLY A 28 -14.65 -17.24 30.04
C GLY A 28 -13.42 -16.45 29.59
N VAL A 29 -13.60 -15.42 28.75
CA VAL A 29 -12.51 -14.48 28.44
C VAL A 29 -12.47 -13.42 29.55
N GLU A 30 -11.64 -13.64 30.55
CA GLU A 30 -11.54 -12.78 31.75
C GLU A 30 -10.46 -11.69 31.63
N THR A 31 -9.37 -11.95 30.92
CA THR A 31 -8.15 -11.11 30.92
C THR A 31 -7.66 -10.78 29.51
N GLY A 32 -8.53 -10.20 28.67
CA GLY A 32 -8.15 -9.81 27.31
C GLY A 32 -9.27 -9.20 26.47
N GLY A 33 -8.93 -8.82 25.23
CA GLY A 33 -9.90 -8.33 24.25
C GLY A 33 -10.51 -9.47 23.42
N SER A 34 -11.70 -9.24 22.87
CA SER A 34 -12.39 -10.17 21.95
C SER A 34 -13.26 -9.41 20.97
N ASN A 35 -13.56 -10.02 19.83
CA ASN A 35 -14.51 -9.48 18.86
C ASN A 35 -15.80 -10.32 18.88
N VAL A 36 -16.96 -9.69 18.96
CA VAL A 36 -18.28 -10.33 18.87
C VAL A 36 -19.01 -9.81 17.65
N GLN A 37 -19.65 -10.69 16.89
CA GLN A 37 -20.38 -10.34 15.68
C GLN A 37 -21.87 -10.64 15.81
N PHE A 38 -22.69 -9.75 15.25
CA PHE A 38 -24.14 -9.84 15.28
C PHE A 38 -24.74 -9.64 13.89
N ALA A 39 -25.90 -10.22 13.65
CA ALA A 39 -26.81 -9.85 12.58
C ALA A 39 -28.08 -9.24 13.17
N ILE A 40 -28.57 -8.15 12.58
CA ILE A 40 -29.77 -7.43 13.03
C ILE A 40 -30.76 -7.36 11.85
N ASP A 41 -32.00 -7.83 12.06
CA ASP A 41 -33.07 -7.64 11.07
C ASP A 41 -33.52 -6.17 11.10
N PRO A 42 -33.31 -5.40 10.01
CA PRO A 42 -33.60 -3.97 9.99
C PRO A 42 -35.10 -3.64 10.12
N ARG A 43 -35.99 -4.61 9.93
CA ARG A 43 -37.45 -4.41 10.04
C ARG A 43 -37.98 -4.54 11.45
N THR A 44 -37.28 -5.32 12.30
CA THR A 44 -37.80 -5.72 13.62
C THR A 44 -36.84 -5.45 14.77
N GLY A 45 -35.57 -5.13 14.48
CA GLY A 45 -34.51 -5.04 15.50
C GLY A 45 -34.18 -6.41 16.12
N ARG A 46 -34.56 -7.52 15.47
CA ARG A 46 -34.21 -8.87 15.92
C ARG A 46 -32.69 -9.06 15.77
N MET A 47 -32.02 -9.24 16.89
CA MET A 47 -30.58 -9.46 16.96
C MET A 47 -30.24 -10.95 17.10
N ILE A 48 -29.26 -11.42 16.32
CA ILE A 48 -28.72 -12.78 16.33
C ILE A 48 -27.21 -12.69 16.53
N VAL A 49 -26.66 -13.50 17.43
CA VAL A 49 -25.21 -13.65 17.60
C VAL A 49 -24.68 -14.55 16.48
N ILE A 50 -23.62 -14.12 15.80
CA ILE A 50 -23.00 -14.87 14.70
C ILE A 50 -21.82 -15.68 15.23
N GLU A 51 -20.83 -15.01 15.80
CA GLU A 51 -19.63 -15.63 16.36
C GLU A 51 -18.97 -14.74 17.42
N MET A 52 -18.01 -15.31 18.15
CA MET A 52 -17.05 -14.56 18.93
C MET A 52 -15.63 -15.08 18.69
N ASN A 53 -14.68 -14.16 18.59
CA ASN A 53 -13.27 -14.45 18.38
C ASN A 53 -12.51 -14.13 19.68
N PRO A 54 -12.02 -15.14 20.43
CA PRO A 54 -11.40 -14.96 21.76
C PRO A 54 -9.94 -14.50 21.66
N ARG A 55 -9.67 -13.48 20.84
CA ARG A 55 -8.34 -12.93 20.56
C ARG A 55 -8.44 -11.56 19.89
N VAL A 56 -7.30 -10.91 19.72
CA VAL A 56 -7.15 -9.80 18.77
C VAL A 56 -7.45 -10.25 17.33
N SER A 57 -7.90 -9.32 16.50
CA SER A 57 -8.34 -9.54 15.13
C SER A 57 -8.00 -8.32 14.25
N ARG A 58 -8.14 -8.47 12.93
CA ARG A 58 -8.18 -7.33 11.99
C ARG A 58 -9.14 -6.23 12.45
N SER A 59 -10.31 -6.62 12.99
CA SER A 59 -11.29 -5.67 13.51
C SER A 59 -10.81 -4.96 14.79
N SER A 60 -10.01 -5.60 15.64
CA SER A 60 -9.42 -4.90 16.80
C SER A 60 -8.30 -3.97 16.39
N ALA A 61 -7.50 -4.30 15.37
CA ALA A 61 -6.52 -3.36 14.80
C ALA A 61 -7.22 -2.12 14.25
N LEU A 62 -8.24 -2.32 13.39
CA LEU A 62 -9.09 -1.24 12.87
C LEU A 62 -9.72 -0.41 14.00
N ALA A 63 -10.31 -1.04 15.01
CA ALA A 63 -10.91 -0.34 16.13
C ALA A 63 -9.87 0.47 16.95
N SER A 64 -8.66 -0.07 17.11
CA SER A 64 -7.58 0.63 17.81
C SER A 64 -7.17 1.89 17.06
N LYS A 65 -7.02 1.81 15.72
CA LYS A 65 -6.71 2.98 14.90
C LYS A 65 -7.87 3.96 14.80
N ALA A 66 -9.10 3.47 14.76
CA ALA A 66 -10.30 4.30 14.68
C ALA A 66 -10.52 5.12 15.96
N THR A 67 -10.21 4.55 17.12
CA THR A 67 -10.52 5.19 18.41
C THR A 67 -9.31 5.84 19.06
N GLY A 68 -8.09 5.42 18.72
CA GLY A 68 -6.87 5.73 19.47
C GLY A 68 -6.63 4.81 20.68
N PHE A 69 -7.52 3.85 20.96
CA PHE A 69 -7.40 2.93 22.10
C PHE A 69 -6.59 1.67 21.74
N PRO A 70 -5.41 1.43 22.34
CA PRO A 70 -4.49 0.37 21.90
C PRO A 70 -4.89 -1.01 22.46
N ILE A 71 -5.89 -1.66 21.84
CA ILE A 71 -6.52 -2.89 22.36
C ILE A 71 -5.51 -4.00 22.65
N ALA A 72 -4.57 -4.26 21.75
CA ALA A 72 -3.58 -5.34 21.92
C ALA A 72 -2.61 -5.05 23.09
N LYS A 73 -2.15 -3.81 23.22
CA LYS A 73 -1.26 -3.35 24.30
C LYS A 73 -1.93 -3.48 25.66
N ILE A 74 -3.21 -3.11 25.75
CA ILE A 74 -4.00 -3.21 26.97
C ILE A 74 -4.30 -4.68 27.28
N ALA A 75 -4.72 -5.47 26.31
CA ALA A 75 -4.97 -6.91 26.48
C ALA A 75 -3.73 -7.66 26.99
N ALA A 76 -2.53 -7.31 26.52
CA ALA A 76 -1.27 -7.89 27.01
C ALA A 76 -1.02 -7.58 28.49
N LYS A 77 -1.32 -6.35 28.96
CA LYS A 77 -1.22 -5.98 30.38
C LYS A 77 -2.26 -6.73 31.23
N LEU A 78 -3.50 -6.84 30.76
CA LEU A 78 -4.55 -7.59 31.45
C LEU A 78 -4.16 -9.07 31.64
N ALA A 79 -3.54 -9.68 30.62
CA ALA A 79 -3.12 -11.08 30.66
C ALA A 79 -2.08 -11.39 31.75
N VAL A 80 -1.36 -10.38 32.25
CA VAL A 80 -0.39 -10.52 33.35
C VAL A 80 -0.92 -9.97 34.68
N GLY A 81 -2.24 -9.79 34.81
CA GLY A 81 -2.92 -9.51 36.08
C GLY A 81 -3.30 -8.06 36.34
N TYR A 82 -3.02 -7.13 35.43
CA TYR A 82 -3.53 -5.76 35.55
C TYR A 82 -5.05 -5.71 35.38
N ARG A 83 -5.67 -4.69 35.96
CA ARG A 83 -7.06 -4.30 35.70
C ARG A 83 -7.12 -3.01 34.88
N LEU A 84 -8.25 -2.77 34.22
CA LEU A 84 -8.41 -1.60 33.32
C LEU A 84 -8.26 -0.26 34.06
N ASP A 85 -8.66 -0.19 35.33
CA ASP A 85 -8.53 0.98 36.20
C ASP A 85 -7.09 1.29 36.62
N GLU A 86 -6.19 0.30 36.51
CA GLU A 86 -4.76 0.43 36.84
C GLU A 86 -3.92 0.89 35.64
N ILE A 87 -4.49 0.82 34.43
CA ILE A 87 -3.81 1.17 33.19
C ILE A 87 -4.25 2.58 32.79
N ARG A 88 -3.30 3.49 32.54
CA ARG A 88 -3.61 4.82 32.00
C ARG A 88 -3.93 4.76 30.51
N ASN A 89 -4.82 5.63 30.05
CA ASN A 89 -5.07 5.89 28.64
C ASN A 89 -3.85 6.57 28.01
N ASP A 90 -3.32 5.99 26.94
CA ASP A 90 -2.10 6.49 26.28
C ASP A 90 -2.30 7.86 25.62
N ILE A 91 -3.51 8.14 25.12
CA ILE A 91 -3.81 9.33 24.31
C ILE A 91 -4.00 10.58 25.18
N THR A 92 -4.80 10.49 26.24
CA THR A 92 -5.07 11.60 27.17
C THR A 92 -4.07 11.66 28.31
N ARG A 93 -3.51 10.53 28.76
CA ARG A 93 -2.61 10.36 29.92
C ARG A 93 -3.18 10.76 31.28
N GLU A 94 -4.37 11.33 31.31
CA GLU A 94 -5.10 11.76 32.51
C GLU A 94 -6.18 10.76 32.93
N THR A 95 -6.75 10.01 31.99
CA THR A 95 -7.85 9.06 32.26
C THR A 95 -7.36 7.61 32.36
N PRO A 96 -8.06 6.73 33.09
CA PRO A 96 -7.78 5.29 33.08
C PRO A 96 -8.27 4.63 31.78
N ALA A 97 -7.86 3.38 31.52
CA ALA A 97 -8.28 2.60 30.37
C ALA A 97 -9.69 1.96 30.55
N CYS A 98 -10.32 2.11 31.72
CA CYS A 98 -11.67 1.60 32.02
C CYS A 98 -12.79 2.53 31.54
N PHE A 99 -12.84 2.80 30.24
CA PHE A 99 -13.88 3.63 29.61
C PHE A 99 -14.26 3.10 28.23
N GLU A 100 -15.32 3.65 27.64
CA GLU A 100 -15.70 3.39 26.25
C GLU A 100 -15.33 4.62 25.41
N PRO A 101 -14.48 4.47 24.37
CA PRO A 101 -14.12 5.60 23.53
C PRO A 101 -15.32 6.24 22.85
N THR A 102 -15.33 7.56 22.82
CA THR A 102 -16.27 8.36 22.04
C THR A 102 -15.50 9.09 20.94
N ILE A 103 -16.02 9.06 19.72
CA ILE A 103 -15.39 9.70 18.56
C ILE A 103 -16.36 10.71 17.95
N ASP A 104 -15.85 11.86 17.55
CA ASP A 104 -16.59 12.97 16.93
C ASP A 104 -16.38 13.02 15.41
N TYR A 105 -15.98 11.89 14.84
CA TYR A 105 -15.72 11.68 13.42
C TYR A 105 -16.23 10.31 12.97
N VAL A 106 -16.23 10.09 11.66
CA VAL A 106 -16.57 8.82 11.02
C VAL A 106 -15.30 8.21 10.42
N VAL A 107 -15.08 6.95 10.74
CA VAL A 107 -14.03 6.13 10.14
C VAL A 107 -14.63 5.22 9.09
N THR A 108 -14.04 5.19 7.90
CA THR A 108 -14.44 4.30 6.81
C THR A 108 -13.28 3.40 6.44
N LYS A 109 -13.56 2.10 6.39
CA LYS A 109 -12.63 1.07 5.96
C LYS A 109 -13.11 0.41 4.67
N VAL A 110 -12.23 0.33 3.68
CA VAL A 110 -12.49 -0.31 2.38
C VAL A 110 -11.42 -1.39 2.14
N PRO A 111 -11.81 -2.65 1.87
CA PRO A 111 -10.85 -3.71 1.55
C PRO A 111 -10.23 -3.52 0.15
N ARG A 112 -9.00 -3.98 -0.03
CA ARG A 112 -8.26 -4.06 -1.29
C ARG A 112 -8.24 -5.51 -1.78
N TRP A 113 -8.52 -5.73 -3.06
CA TRP A 113 -8.50 -7.04 -3.72
C TRP A 113 -7.52 -7.05 -4.87
N ALA A 114 -6.98 -8.21 -5.24
CA ALA A 114 -6.04 -8.35 -6.35
C ALA A 114 -6.51 -9.42 -7.37
N PHE A 115 -7.80 -9.40 -7.76
CA PHE A 115 -8.35 -10.38 -8.71
C PHE A 115 -7.70 -10.30 -10.10
N GLU A 116 -7.13 -9.14 -10.45
CA GLU A 116 -6.34 -8.96 -11.66
C GLU A 116 -5.15 -9.94 -11.77
N LYS A 117 -4.69 -10.52 -10.65
CA LYS A 117 -3.62 -11.52 -10.59
C LYS A 117 -4.11 -12.97 -10.64
N PHE A 118 -5.43 -13.16 -10.61
CA PHE A 118 -6.11 -14.44 -10.58
C PHE A 118 -7.33 -14.40 -11.52
N PRO A 119 -7.13 -14.24 -12.85
CA PRO A 119 -8.23 -14.01 -13.80
C PRO A 119 -9.24 -15.16 -13.84
N GLU A 120 -8.83 -16.38 -13.49
CA GLU A 120 -9.71 -17.56 -13.41
C GLU A 120 -10.52 -17.61 -12.10
N ALA A 121 -10.18 -16.78 -11.12
CA ALA A 121 -10.87 -16.77 -9.84
C ALA A 121 -12.24 -16.12 -9.95
N ASP A 122 -13.23 -16.73 -9.29
CA ASP A 122 -14.52 -16.10 -9.08
C ASP A 122 -14.38 -14.80 -8.26
N ALA A 123 -14.63 -13.66 -8.90
CA ALA A 123 -14.56 -12.34 -8.28
C ALA A 123 -15.78 -12.00 -7.39
N VAL A 124 -16.78 -12.88 -7.30
CA VAL A 124 -17.93 -12.69 -6.41
C VAL A 124 -17.48 -12.72 -4.95
N LEU A 125 -17.95 -11.72 -4.21
CA LEU A 125 -17.68 -11.57 -2.78
C LEU A 125 -18.67 -12.43 -1.99
N THR A 126 -18.13 -13.29 -1.13
CA THR A 126 -18.88 -14.25 -0.31
C THR A 126 -18.39 -14.18 1.15
N THR A 127 -18.82 -15.12 1.99
CA THR A 127 -18.41 -15.24 3.39
C THR A 127 -16.92 -15.59 3.55
N GLN A 128 -16.33 -16.26 2.56
CA GLN A 128 -14.88 -16.48 2.50
C GLN A 128 -14.15 -15.22 2.01
N MET A 129 -13.22 -14.72 2.83
CA MET A 129 -12.42 -13.54 2.49
C MET A 129 -11.48 -13.80 1.31
N LYS A 130 -11.47 -12.86 0.36
CA LYS A 130 -10.59 -12.80 -0.82
C LYS A 130 -9.80 -11.48 -0.93
N SER A 131 -9.98 -10.55 0.00
CA SER A 131 -9.23 -9.27 0.02
C SER A 131 -7.81 -9.50 0.53
N VAL A 132 -6.85 -8.80 -0.06
CA VAL A 132 -5.40 -8.88 0.25
C VAL A 132 -4.91 -7.77 1.19
N GLY A 133 -5.75 -6.77 1.46
CA GLY A 133 -5.45 -5.70 2.41
C GLY A 133 -6.65 -4.77 2.62
N GLU A 134 -6.40 -3.61 3.20
CA GLU A 134 -7.42 -2.61 3.49
C GLU A 134 -6.87 -1.21 3.69
N VAL A 135 -7.68 -0.21 3.34
CA VAL A 135 -7.43 1.20 3.64
C VAL A 135 -8.46 1.67 4.67
N MET A 136 -8.03 2.56 5.57
CA MET A 136 -8.89 3.30 6.46
C MET A 136 -8.78 4.80 6.16
N ALA A 137 -9.86 5.53 6.37
CA ALA A 137 -9.84 6.99 6.37
C ALA A 137 -10.75 7.55 7.45
N ILE A 138 -10.43 8.75 7.91
CA ILE A 138 -11.17 9.49 8.93
C ILE A 138 -11.67 10.79 8.31
N GLY A 139 -12.95 11.11 8.55
CA GLY A 139 -13.55 12.38 8.15
C GLY A 139 -14.67 12.77 9.13
N ARG A 140 -15.00 14.06 9.21
CA ARG A 140 -16.04 14.60 10.10
C ARG A 140 -17.43 14.16 9.71
N THR A 141 -17.60 13.75 8.45
CA THR A 141 -18.83 13.18 7.93
C THR A 141 -18.57 11.84 7.26
N PHE A 142 -19.60 11.00 7.13
CA PHE A 142 -19.51 9.77 6.36
C PHE A 142 -19.06 10.03 4.92
N ARG A 143 -19.59 11.06 4.26
CA ARG A 143 -19.27 11.40 2.86
C ARG A 143 -17.79 11.74 2.68
N GLU A 144 -17.24 12.56 3.57
CA GLU A 144 -15.81 12.89 3.57
C GLU A 144 -14.95 11.66 3.81
N SER A 145 -15.22 10.93 4.90
CA SER A 145 -14.51 9.71 5.28
C SER A 145 -14.52 8.66 4.15
N PHE A 146 -15.67 8.50 3.51
CA PHE A 146 -15.88 7.56 2.43
C PHE A 146 -15.10 7.93 1.17
N GLN A 147 -15.14 9.19 0.72
CA GLN A 147 -14.36 9.60 -0.45
C GLN A 147 -12.85 9.56 -0.19
N LYS A 148 -12.40 9.89 1.04
CA LYS A 148 -11.00 9.69 1.47
C LYS A 148 -10.58 8.23 1.36
N ALA A 149 -11.42 7.31 1.85
CA ALA A 149 -11.12 5.88 1.78
C ALA A 149 -11.06 5.37 0.34
N LEU A 150 -11.93 5.86 -0.56
CA LEU A 150 -11.90 5.47 -1.97
C LEU A 150 -10.65 5.96 -2.69
N ARG A 151 -10.23 7.22 -2.47
CA ARG A 151 -9.02 7.74 -3.11
C ARG A 151 -7.72 7.17 -2.56
N GLY A 152 -7.71 6.77 -1.28
CA GLY A 152 -6.58 6.08 -0.66
C GLY A 152 -6.52 4.58 -0.95
N LEU A 153 -7.41 4.03 -1.76
CA LEU A 153 -7.50 2.58 -2.03
C LEU A 153 -6.43 2.09 -3.03
N GLU A 154 -5.71 3.01 -3.69
CA GLU A 154 -4.64 2.67 -4.63
C GLU A 154 -5.12 1.77 -5.80
N VAL A 155 -6.27 2.13 -6.37
CA VAL A 155 -6.88 1.45 -7.54
C VAL A 155 -7.08 2.41 -8.74
N GLY A 156 -6.54 3.63 -8.65
CA GLY A 156 -6.72 4.67 -9.67
C GLY A 156 -8.14 5.25 -9.72
N ARG A 157 -8.83 5.26 -8.57
CA ARG A 157 -10.13 5.91 -8.37
C ARG A 157 -9.94 6.99 -7.32
N PHE A 158 -10.46 8.19 -7.56
CA PHE A 158 -10.20 9.35 -6.69
C PHE A 158 -11.42 9.80 -5.89
N GLY A 159 -12.46 8.97 -5.88
CA GLY A 159 -13.68 9.10 -5.09
C GLY A 159 -14.78 8.19 -5.61
N LEU A 160 -16.04 8.61 -5.46
CA LEU A 160 -17.20 7.83 -5.93
C LEU A 160 -17.36 7.87 -7.47
N GLY A 161 -16.72 8.82 -8.14
CA GLY A 161 -16.69 8.99 -9.60
C GLY A 161 -15.89 10.24 -9.97
N CYS A 162 -16.01 10.71 -11.21
CA CYS A 162 -15.27 11.86 -11.76
C CYS A 162 -13.76 11.62 -11.84
N ASP A 163 -13.37 10.51 -12.43
CA ASP A 163 -11.98 10.19 -12.73
C ASP A 163 -11.90 9.43 -14.06
N THR A 164 -10.69 9.11 -14.51
CA THR A 164 -10.47 8.48 -15.82
C THR A 164 -11.07 7.08 -15.96
N LYS A 165 -11.48 6.44 -14.86
CA LYS A 165 -12.16 5.13 -14.85
C LYS A 165 -13.68 5.26 -14.69
N ASP A 166 -14.22 6.47 -14.72
CA ASP A 166 -15.65 6.74 -14.66
C ASP A 166 -16.22 6.76 -16.08
N PHE A 167 -17.03 5.75 -16.41
CA PHE A 167 -17.60 5.59 -17.74
C PHE A 167 -18.98 6.24 -17.90
N TRP A 168 -19.48 6.96 -16.88
CA TRP A 168 -20.77 7.62 -16.98
C TRP A 168 -20.74 8.76 -18.01
N GLY A 169 -21.56 8.68 -19.04
CA GLY A 169 -21.62 9.61 -20.17
C GLY A 169 -20.69 9.27 -21.35
N ALA A 170 -19.89 8.20 -21.24
CA ALA A 170 -19.06 7.69 -22.34
C ALA A 170 -19.85 6.73 -23.25
N GLU A 171 -19.31 6.43 -24.44
CA GLU A 171 -19.88 5.39 -25.33
C GLU A 171 -19.91 4.01 -24.65
N THR A 172 -18.94 3.75 -23.77
CA THR A 172 -18.81 2.52 -22.97
C THR A 172 -19.58 2.56 -21.66
N GLN A 173 -20.55 3.48 -21.50
CA GLN A 173 -21.34 3.56 -20.28
C GLN A 173 -22.10 2.25 -19.99
N PRO A 174 -22.08 1.75 -18.74
CA PRO A 174 -22.84 0.57 -18.36
C PRO A 174 -24.34 0.69 -18.63
N THR A 175 -24.93 -0.39 -19.15
CA THR A 175 -26.38 -0.47 -19.37
C THR A 175 -27.13 -0.60 -18.04
N ILE A 176 -28.43 -0.28 -18.04
CA ILE A 176 -29.26 -0.41 -16.83
C ILE A 176 -29.32 -1.84 -16.29
N ASP A 177 -29.25 -2.83 -17.17
CA ASP A 177 -29.29 -4.25 -16.81
C ASP A 177 -27.94 -4.71 -16.23
N GLU A 178 -26.83 -4.26 -16.81
CA GLU A 178 -25.50 -4.46 -16.25
C GLU A 178 -25.38 -3.84 -14.85
N ILE A 179 -25.88 -2.61 -14.68
CA ILE A 179 -25.91 -1.92 -13.39
C ILE A 179 -26.68 -2.76 -12.35
N LYS A 180 -27.89 -3.23 -12.69
CA LYS A 180 -28.68 -4.06 -11.77
C LYS A 180 -27.99 -5.38 -11.44
N ALA A 181 -27.34 -6.02 -12.42
CA ALA A 181 -26.60 -7.26 -12.21
C ALA A 181 -25.42 -7.06 -11.24
N LYS A 182 -24.61 -6.02 -11.46
CA LYS A 182 -23.47 -5.65 -10.59
C LYS A 182 -23.91 -5.18 -9.19
N LEU A 183 -25.14 -4.70 -9.02
CA LEU A 183 -25.70 -4.40 -7.71
C LEU A 183 -26.19 -5.65 -6.97
N ALA A 184 -26.88 -6.55 -7.69
CA ALA A 184 -27.47 -7.77 -7.13
C ALA A 184 -26.40 -8.75 -6.64
N THR A 185 -25.30 -8.89 -7.38
CA THR A 185 -24.20 -9.80 -7.03
C THR A 185 -23.03 -9.01 -6.42
N PRO A 186 -22.69 -9.22 -5.13
CA PRO A 186 -21.56 -8.55 -4.49
C PRO A 186 -20.24 -8.76 -5.26
N ASN A 187 -19.60 -7.66 -5.64
CA ASN A 187 -18.32 -7.63 -6.37
C ASN A 187 -17.47 -6.43 -5.89
N THR A 188 -16.22 -6.38 -6.34
CA THR A 188 -15.26 -5.33 -5.95
C THR A 188 -15.61 -3.94 -6.47
N GLU A 189 -16.33 -3.85 -7.58
CA GLU A 189 -16.70 -2.59 -8.25
C GLU A 189 -18.04 -2.04 -7.81
N ARG A 190 -18.81 -2.82 -7.03
CA ARG A 190 -20.21 -2.55 -6.68
C ARG A 190 -20.43 -1.14 -6.14
N VAL A 191 -19.45 -0.61 -5.41
CA VAL A 191 -19.50 0.74 -4.84
C VAL A 191 -19.66 1.83 -5.91
N TRP A 192 -18.98 1.70 -7.05
CA TRP A 192 -19.09 2.65 -8.17
C TRP A 192 -20.35 2.41 -9.01
N TYR A 193 -20.81 1.16 -9.11
CA TYR A 193 -22.09 0.84 -9.76
C TYR A 193 -23.31 1.38 -8.99
N ILE A 194 -23.21 1.60 -7.67
CA ILE A 194 -24.24 2.33 -6.91
C ILE A 194 -24.39 3.76 -7.43
N ARG A 195 -23.29 4.44 -7.75
CA ARG A 195 -23.34 5.76 -8.37
C ARG A 195 -24.01 5.72 -9.74
N TYR A 196 -23.66 4.75 -10.59
CA TYR A 196 -24.32 4.60 -11.90
C TYR A 196 -25.83 4.36 -11.76
N ALA A 197 -26.26 3.58 -10.78
CA ALA A 197 -27.68 3.39 -10.51
C ALA A 197 -28.38 4.69 -10.11
N LEU A 198 -27.78 5.48 -9.22
CA LEU A 198 -28.31 6.79 -8.80
C LEU A 198 -28.39 7.76 -9.99
N LYS A 199 -27.34 7.82 -10.81
CA LYS A 199 -27.30 8.63 -12.03
C LYS A 199 -28.33 8.18 -13.08
N ALA A 200 -28.60 6.88 -13.17
CA ALA A 200 -29.63 6.30 -14.04
C ALA A 200 -31.06 6.46 -13.49
N GLY A 201 -31.24 7.12 -12.34
CA GLY A 201 -32.54 7.42 -11.76
C GLY A 201 -33.16 6.29 -10.93
N LEU A 202 -32.40 5.26 -10.54
CA LEU A 202 -32.90 4.25 -9.60
C LEU A 202 -33.15 4.88 -8.22
N SER A 203 -34.27 4.50 -7.61
CA SER A 203 -34.61 4.93 -6.25
C SER A 203 -33.73 4.22 -5.22
N ILE A 204 -33.60 4.83 -4.03
CA ILE A 204 -32.88 4.22 -2.90
C ILE A 204 -33.48 2.86 -2.55
N GLU A 205 -34.81 2.71 -2.62
CA GLU A 205 -35.51 1.45 -2.34
C GLU A 205 -35.20 0.39 -3.38
N GLN A 206 -35.02 0.76 -4.65
CA GLN A 206 -34.58 -0.17 -5.69
C GLN A 206 -33.15 -0.66 -5.43
N ILE A 207 -32.22 0.26 -5.12
CA ILE A 207 -30.83 -0.09 -4.84
C ILE A 207 -30.72 -0.91 -3.55
N HIS A 208 -31.46 -0.55 -2.50
CA HIS A 208 -31.52 -1.31 -1.24
C HIS A 208 -32.00 -2.74 -1.46
N ARG A 209 -33.07 -2.94 -2.24
CA ARG A 209 -33.59 -4.27 -2.56
C ARG A 209 -32.58 -5.15 -3.28
N LEU A 210 -31.74 -4.58 -4.15
CA LEU A 210 -30.71 -5.32 -4.87
C LEU A 210 -29.48 -5.61 -4.00
N THR A 211 -29.09 -4.68 -3.13
CA THR A 211 -27.78 -4.72 -2.47
C THR A 211 -27.81 -5.16 -1.01
N GLY A 212 -28.94 -4.98 -0.33
CA GLY A 212 -29.06 -5.07 1.13
C GLY A 212 -28.39 -3.94 1.90
N ILE A 213 -27.80 -2.93 1.23
CA ILE A 213 -27.13 -1.80 1.88
C ILE A 213 -28.18 -0.87 2.49
N ASP A 214 -27.99 -0.50 3.75
CA ASP A 214 -28.94 0.35 4.48
C ASP A 214 -29.24 1.67 3.74
N PRO A 215 -30.53 2.09 3.65
CA PRO A 215 -30.92 3.33 3.00
C PRO A 215 -30.18 4.58 3.48
N TRP A 216 -29.72 4.62 4.73
CA TRP A 216 -28.95 5.75 5.26
C TRP A 216 -27.64 5.97 4.48
N PHE A 217 -26.91 4.89 4.17
CA PHE A 217 -25.69 5.01 3.36
C PHE A 217 -26.03 5.42 1.93
N LEU A 218 -27.07 4.81 1.33
CA LEU A 218 -27.49 5.12 -0.02
C LEU A 218 -27.97 6.58 -0.17
N ALA A 219 -28.63 7.14 0.84
CA ALA A 219 -29.02 8.54 0.88
C ALA A 219 -27.80 9.48 0.87
N ASN A 220 -26.77 9.17 1.65
CA ASN A 220 -25.51 9.92 1.64
C ASN A 220 -24.80 9.84 0.28
N LEU A 221 -24.80 8.67 -0.37
CA LEU A 221 -24.24 8.53 -1.72
C LEU A 221 -25.06 9.30 -2.76
N ARG A 222 -26.39 9.34 -2.63
CA ARG A 222 -27.25 10.18 -3.47
C ARG A 222 -26.94 11.67 -3.30
N GLU A 223 -26.65 12.13 -2.08
CA GLU A 223 -26.24 13.51 -1.84
C GLU A 223 -24.89 13.84 -2.50
N LEU A 224 -23.93 12.91 -2.49
CA LEU A 224 -22.68 13.06 -3.24
C LEU A 224 -22.93 13.20 -4.74
N VAL A 225 -23.80 12.35 -5.31
CA VAL A 225 -24.16 12.42 -6.74
C VAL A 225 -24.89 13.73 -7.07
N ALA A 226 -25.79 14.18 -6.21
CA ALA A 226 -26.47 15.47 -6.39
C ALA A 226 -25.51 16.66 -6.31
N LEU A 227 -24.53 16.61 -5.40
CA LEU A 227 -23.46 17.61 -5.29
C LEU A 227 -22.57 17.62 -6.54
N GLU A 228 -22.22 16.44 -7.06
CA GLU A 228 -21.54 16.31 -8.35
C GLU A 228 -22.32 17.00 -9.49
N ASP A 229 -23.64 16.80 -9.57
CA ASP A 229 -24.48 17.42 -10.61
C ASP A 229 -24.58 18.95 -10.46
N ARG A 230 -24.49 19.47 -9.22
CA ARG A 230 -24.36 20.93 -9.01
C ARG A 230 -22.99 21.44 -9.46
N LEU A 231 -21.92 20.72 -9.16
CA LEU A 231 -20.55 21.07 -9.59
C LEU A 231 -20.41 21.06 -11.11
N ARG A 232 -21.02 20.10 -11.81
CA ARG A 232 -21.09 20.08 -13.28
C ARG A 232 -21.84 21.28 -13.84
N ARG A 233 -22.98 21.64 -13.23
CA ARG A 233 -23.80 22.80 -13.66
C ARG A 233 -23.14 24.15 -13.41
N ALA A 234 -22.16 24.23 -12.51
CA ALA A 234 -21.41 25.46 -12.26
C ALA A 234 -20.59 25.90 -13.49
N GLY A 235 -20.26 24.98 -14.41
CA GLY A 235 -19.69 25.32 -15.72
C GLY A 235 -18.16 25.45 -15.76
N GLY A 236 -17.46 25.38 -14.62
CA GLY A 236 -15.99 25.38 -14.57
C GLY A 236 -15.41 25.91 -13.26
N LEU A 237 -14.08 25.86 -13.12
CA LEU A 237 -13.34 26.31 -11.94
C LEU A 237 -13.47 27.81 -11.68
N GLU A 238 -13.57 28.64 -12.73
CA GLU A 238 -13.74 30.09 -12.57
C GLU A 238 -15.17 30.46 -12.18
N GLN A 239 -16.15 29.68 -12.62
CA GLN A 239 -17.58 29.95 -12.46
C GLN A 239 -18.17 29.34 -11.18
N VAL A 240 -17.55 28.30 -10.63
CA VAL A 240 -17.97 27.73 -9.33
C VAL A 240 -17.80 28.78 -8.24
N ASP A 241 -18.84 28.98 -7.44
CA ASP A 241 -18.75 29.91 -6.32
C ASP A 241 -17.94 29.31 -5.14
N HIS A 242 -17.51 30.19 -4.23
CA HIS A 242 -16.72 29.79 -3.06
C HIS A 242 -17.47 28.79 -2.16
N ALA A 243 -18.78 28.96 -1.97
CA ALA A 243 -19.56 28.15 -1.04
C ALA A 243 -19.69 26.71 -1.54
N LEU A 244 -19.99 26.54 -2.83
CA LEU A 244 -20.11 25.24 -3.48
C LEU A 244 -18.76 24.52 -3.54
N LEU A 245 -17.66 25.23 -3.81
CA LEU A 245 -16.32 24.63 -3.77
C LEU A 245 -15.94 24.18 -2.34
N ARG A 246 -16.21 25.02 -1.32
CA ARG A 246 -15.98 24.64 0.10
C ARG A 246 -16.85 23.45 0.50
N GLU A 247 -18.10 23.42 0.07
CA GLU A 247 -19.01 22.30 0.29
C GLU A 247 -18.50 21.01 -0.36
N ALA A 248 -17.96 21.07 -1.59
CA ALA A 248 -17.35 19.94 -2.25
C ALA A 248 -16.19 19.36 -1.43
N LYS A 249 -15.27 20.21 -0.97
CA LYS A 249 -14.14 19.78 -0.14
C LYS A 249 -14.59 19.19 1.20
N ARG A 250 -15.59 19.80 1.88
CA ARG A 250 -16.21 19.26 3.11
C ARG A 250 -16.90 17.90 2.93
N ASN A 251 -17.30 17.56 1.70
CA ASN A 251 -17.86 16.25 1.35
C ASN A 251 -16.82 15.30 0.73
N GLY A 252 -15.53 15.65 0.85
CA GLY A 252 -14.40 14.80 0.48
C GLY A 252 -14.08 14.71 -1.00
N PHE A 253 -14.62 15.59 -1.85
CA PHE A 253 -14.21 15.65 -3.26
C PHE A 253 -12.73 16.02 -3.35
N SER A 254 -11.93 15.22 -4.05
CA SER A 254 -10.52 15.50 -4.29
C SER A 254 -10.34 16.59 -5.35
N ASP A 255 -9.19 17.26 -5.32
CA ASP A 255 -8.79 18.24 -6.34
C ASP A 255 -8.77 17.57 -7.72
N ARG A 256 -8.39 16.29 -7.79
CA ARG A 256 -8.42 15.49 -9.03
C ARG A 256 -9.82 15.22 -9.57
N GLN A 257 -10.79 14.95 -8.70
CA GLN A 257 -12.20 14.81 -9.13
C GLN A 257 -12.74 16.11 -9.72
N LEU A 258 -12.44 17.23 -9.06
CA LEU A 258 -12.86 18.56 -9.51
C LEU A 258 -12.15 18.95 -10.82
N ALA A 259 -10.87 18.61 -10.96
CA ALA A 259 -10.08 18.85 -12.15
C ALA A 259 -10.64 18.08 -13.36
N HIS A 260 -10.96 16.79 -13.16
CA HIS A 260 -11.61 15.98 -14.17
C HIS A 260 -12.99 16.52 -14.56
N LEU A 261 -13.80 16.95 -13.59
CA LEU A 261 -15.14 17.54 -13.83
C LEU A 261 -15.10 18.81 -14.68
N TRP A 262 -14.07 19.63 -14.51
CA TRP A 262 -13.96 20.94 -15.16
C TRP A 262 -12.92 20.97 -16.29
N HIS A 263 -12.34 19.82 -16.63
CA HIS A 263 -11.32 19.68 -17.69
C HIS A 263 -10.13 20.65 -17.50
N VAL A 264 -9.64 20.75 -16.26
CA VAL A 264 -8.47 21.54 -15.87
C VAL A 264 -7.41 20.64 -15.22
N ASP A 265 -6.21 21.16 -14.98
CA ASP A 265 -5.18 20.45 -14.23
C ASP A 265 -5.51 20.38 -12.72
N GLU A 266 -5.08 19.30 -12.06
CA GLU A 266 -5.25 19.12 -10.61
C GLU A 266 -4.61 20.26 -9.81
N GLY A 267 -3.43 20.72 -10.25
CA GLY A 267 -2.74 21.85 -9.66
C GLY A 267 -3.48 23.18 -9.82
N GLU A 268 -4.29 23.36 -10.86
CA GLU A 268 -5.13 24.56 -11.04
C GLU A 268 -6.23 24.64 -9.97
N VAL A 269 -6.94 23.53 -9.74
CA VAL A 269 -7.96 23.44 -8.67
C VAL A 269 -7.32 23.74 -7.31
N ARG A 270 -6.16 23.13 -7.03
CA ARG A 270 -5.41 23.37 -5.79
C ARG A 270 -5.05 24.84 -5.62
N ARG A 271 -4.51 25.48 -6.64
CA ARG A 271 -4.12 26.92 -6.59
C ARG A 271 -5.33 27.81 -6.36
N ASP A 272 -6.43 27.56 -7.06
CA ASP A 272 -7.67 28.34 -6.92
C ASP A 272 -8.28 28.20 -5.52
N ARG A 273 -8.44 26.97 -5.00
CA ARG A 273 -9.02 26.77 -3.67
C ARG A 273 -8.19 27.44 -2.58
N ARG A 274 -6.85 27.39 -2.68
CA ARG A 274 -5.94 28.05 -1.72
C ARG A 274 -6.04 29.56 -1.82
N ARG A 275 -6.10 30.13 -3.03
CA ARG A 275 -6.34 31.57 -3.24
C ARG A 275 -7.66 32.04 -2.60
N ARG A 276 -8.67 31.17 -2.58
CA ARG A 276 -9.98 31.39 -1.97
C ARG A 276 -10.01 31.16 -0.45
N GLY A 277 -8.90 30.76 0.18
CA GLY A 277 -8.85 30.46 1.62
C GLY A 277 -9.45 29.10 2.00
N ILE A 278 -9.62 28.18 1.04
CA ILE A 278 -10.11 26.82 1.27
C ILE A 278 -8.91 25.89 1.49
N HIS A 279 -8.51 25.79 2.75
CA HIS A 279 -7.41 24.95 3.23
C HIS A 279 -7.93 23.74 4.00
N ALA A 280 -7.17 22.65 3.96
CA ALA A 280 -7.39 21.55 4.89
C ALA A 280 -6.90 21.97 6.28
N VAL A 281 -7.66 21.60 7.30
CA VAL A 281 -7.27 21.66 8.71
C VAL A 281 -7.05 20.25 9.22
N PHE A 282 -6.28 20.08 10.28
CA PHE A 282 -6.01 18.78 10.87
C PHE A 282 -6.63 18.67 12.26
N LYS A 283 -7.35 17.57 12.50
CA LYS A 283 -8.06 17.25 13.73
C LYS A 283 -7.40 16.08 14.44
N LEU A 284 -7.47 16.05 15.78
CA LEU A 284 -6.88 15.00 16.61
C LEU A 284 -7.81 13.80 16.77
N VAL A 285 -7.20 12.63 16.90
CA VAL A 285 -7.83 11.43 17.46
C VAL A 285 -7.51 11.40 18.94
N ASP A 286 -8.55 11.49 19.78
CA ASP A 286 -8.41 11.75 21.22
C ASP A 286 -9.05 10.70 22.15
N THR A 287 -9.75 9.71 21.59
CA THR A 287 -10.58 8.70 22.30
C THR A 287 -11.83 9.22 23.03
N CYS A 288 -12.05 10.53 23.11
CA CYS A 288 -13.01 11.15 24.03
C CYS A 288 -13.82 12.31 23.44
N ALA A 289 -13.78 12.55 22.13
CA ALA A 289 -14.55 13.59 21.45
C ALA A 289 -14.34 14.98 22.08
N ALA A 290 -13.07 15.34 22.27
CA ALA A 290 -12.57 16.58 22.84
C ALA A 290 -13.00 16.87 24.29
N GLU A 291 -13.51 15.88 25.04
CA GLU A 291 -13.78 16.03 26.47
C GLU A 291 -12.49 16.30 27.28
N PHE A 292 -11.38 15.66 26.86
CA PHE A 292 -10.06 15.82 27.46
C PHE A 292 -9.02 16.20 26.40
N GLU A 293 -7.98 16.92 26.81
CA GLU A 293 -6.89 17.26 25.89
C GLU A 293 -6.10 16.01 25.50
N ALA A 294 -6.03 15.72 24.19
CA ALA A 294 -5.12 14.72 23.68
C ALA A 294 -3.68 15.24 23.67
N VAL A 295 -2.77 14.48 24.27
CA VAL A 295 -1.33 14.76 24.22
C VAL A 295 -0.70 14.12 22.99
N THR A 296 -1.28 13.01 22.51
CA THR A 296 -0.75 12.23 21.40
C THR A 296 -1.08 12.88 20.04
N PRO A 297 -0.07 13.20 19.22
CA PRO A 297 -0.23 13.90 17.94
C PRO A 297 -0.63 12.96 16.79
N TYR A 298 -1.86 12.44 16.87
CA TYR A 298 -2.48 11.57 15.88
C TYR A 298 -3.58 12.32 15.13
N TYR A 299 -3.37 12.63 13.84
CA TYR A 299 -4.17 13.57 13.07
C TYR A 299 -4.87 12.95 11.86
N TYR A 300 -5.94 13.60 11.43
CA TYR A 300 -6.56 13.44 10.11
C TYR A 300 -7.00 14.80 9.56
N SER A 301 -7.02 14.94 8.24
CA SER A 301 -7.46 16.18 7.57
C SER A 301 -8.98 16.27 7.48
N SER A 302 -9.49 17.51 7.56
CA SER A 302 -10.85 17.87 7.17
C SER A 302 -10.89 19.31 6.63
N PHE A 303 -12.02 19.74 6.08
CA PHE A 303 -12.25 21.12 5.64
C PHE A 303 -13.19 21.88 6.59
N GLU A 304 -12.91 21.76 7.89
CA GLU A 304 -13.53 22.55 8.96
C GLU A 304 -12.77 23.87 9.20
N ASP A 305 -13.03 24.50 10.34
CA ASP A 305 -12.61 25.87 10.62
C ASP A 305 -11.38 25.94 11.55
N GLU A 306 -11.22 25.01 12.49
CA GLU A 306 -10.11 24.98 13.44
C GLU A 306 -9.07 23.90 13.12
N ASP A 307 -7.78 24.26 13.19
CA ASP A 307 -6.64 23.39 12.96
C ASP A 307 -5.90 23.09 14.29
N GLU A 308 -5.85 21.80 14.65
CA GLU A 308 -5.27 21.27 15.88
C GLU A 308 -3.86 20.73 15.70
N ALA A 309 -3.30 20.74 14.47
CA ALA A 309 -1.95 20.25 14.24
C ALA A 309 -0.93 21.08 15.01
N ARG A 310 -0.23 20.43 15.93
CA ARG A 310 0.87 21.09 16.65
C ARG A 310 2.11 21.02 15.77
N VAL A 311 2.95 22.06 15.78
CA VAL A 311 4.22 22.06 15.03
C VAL A 311 5.29 22.59 15.96
N GLY A 312 6.35 21.81 16.20
CA GLY A 312 7.45 22.19 17.07
C GLY A 312 8.60 22.90 16.33
N ASP A 313 9.75 23.03 16.98
CA ASP A 313 10.95 23.66 16.39
C ASP A 313 11.99 22.66 15.87
N ARG A 314 11.81 21.35 16.15
CA ARG A 314 12.75 20.31 15.72
C ARG A 314 12.76 20.15 14.18
N PRO A 315 13.91 19.80 13.58
CA PRO A 315 13.97 19.46 12.17
C PRO A 315 13.10 18.23 11.91
N ARG A 316 12.20 18.33 10.93
CA ARG A 316 11.21 17.31 10.62
C ARG A 316 11.56 16.51 9.39
N VAL A 317 11.38 15.20 9.48
CA VAL A 317 11.44 14.31 8.31
C VAL A 317 10.10 13.63 8.15
N VAL A 318 9.50 13.77 6.97
CA VAL A 318 8.26 13.08 6.60
C VAL A 318 8.62 11.74 5.97
N ILE A 319 7.94 10.67 6.39
CA ILE A 319 8.04 9.34 5.79
C ILE A 319 6.67 9.02 5.20
N LEU A 320 6.63 8.76 3.89
CA LEU A 320 5.43 8.30 3.20
C LEU A 320 5.35 6.77 3.26
N GLY A 321 4.27 6.25 3.83
CA GLY A 321 3.97 4.82 3.86
C GLY A 321 3.57 4.27 2.48
N GLY A 322 2.99 3.07 2.49
CA GLY A 322 2.54 2.40 1.25
C GLY A 322 1.04 2.39 1.01
N GLY A 323 0.21 2.83 1.97
CA GLY A 323 -1.23 2.67 1.88
C GLY A 323 -1.64 1.19 2.03
N PRO A 324 -2.78 0.76 1.49
CA PRO A 324 -3.28 -0.60 1.68
C PRO A 324 -2.32 -1.65 1.13
N ASN A 325 -2.05 -2.69 1.93
CA ASN A 325 -1.30 -3.86 1.47
C ASN A 325 -1.97 -4.51 0.25
N ARG A 326 -1.14 -5.03 -0.65
CA ARG A 326 -1.52 -5.83 -1.82
C ARG A 326 -0.39 -6.76 -2.22
N ILE A 327 -0.67 -7.76 -3.06
CA ILE A 327 0.37 -8.64 -3.60
C ILE A 327 1.44 -7.79 -4.30
N GLY A 328 2.70 -7.99 -3.92
CA GLY A 328 3.84 -7.19 -4.39
C GLY A 328 4.18 -5.95 -3.55
N GLN A 329 3.25 -5.48 -2.72
CA GLN A 329 3.42 -4.31 -1.83
C GLN A 329 2.83 -4.62 -0.45
N GLY A 330 3.62 -5.31 0.38
CA GLY A 330 3.20 -5.82 1.69
C GLY A 330 3.87 -5.13 2.87
N ILE A 331 3.98 -5.89 3.97
CA ILE A 331 4.48 -5.43 5.27
C ILE A 331 5.99 -5.10 5.23
N GLU A 332 6.69 -5.54 4.19
CA GLU A 332 8.13 -5.33 4.02
C GLU A 332 8.45 -3.82 3.91
N PHE A 333 7.58 -3.08 3.22
CA PHE A 333 7.68 -1.63 3.07
C PHE A 333 7.28 -0.91 4.36
N ASP A 334 6.29 -1.43 5.09
CA ASP A 334 5.93 -0.93 6.42
C ASP A 334 7.09 -1.06 7.41
N TYR A 335 7.79 -2.19 7.38
CA TYR A 335 9.00 -2.42 8.16
C TYR A 335 10.06 -1.34 7.87
N CYS A 336 10.35 -1.08 6.59
CA CYS A 336 11.31 -0.04 6.21
C CYS A 336 10.91 1.35 6.74
N CYS A 337 9.64 1.72 6.61
CA CYS A 337 9.10 2.99 7.14
C CYS A 337 9.25 3.08 8.67
N CYS A 338 8.95 2.00 9.40
CA CYS A 338 9.11 1.95 10.86
C CYS A 338 10.58 2.06 11.27
N GLN A 339 11.49 1.35 10.60
CA GLN A 339 12.92 1.42 10.89
C GLN A 339 13.49 2.81 10.63
N ALA A 340 13.07 3.49 9.56
CA ALA A 340 13.40 4.90 9.33
C ALA A 340 12.94 5.78 10.49
N ALA A 341 11.68 5.62 10.93
CA ALA A 341 11.14 6.41 12.03
C ALA A 341 11.94 6.21 13.33
N PHE A 342 12.26 4.96 13.67
CA PHE A 342 13.04 4.64 14.86
C PHE A 342 14.45 5.22 14.81
N ALA A 343 15.15 5.09 13.68
CA ALA A 343 16.50 5.63 13.52
C ALA A 343 16.53 7.15 13.59
N LEU A 344 15.66 7.83 12.84
CA LEU A 344 15.65 9.29 12.76
C LEU A 344 15.21 9.93 14.08
N ARG A 345 14.26 9.32 14.77
CA ARG A 345 13.85 9.76 16.11
C ARG A 345 14.98 9.60 17.12
N ALA A 346 15.73 8.49 17.08
CA ALA A 346 16.91 8.29 17.92
C ALA A 346 18.02 9.30 17.63
N ASP A 347 18.13 9.75 16.38
CA ASP A 347 19.08 10.76 15.93
C ASP A 347 18.55 12.22 16.13
N GLY A 348 17.39 12.37 16.79
CA GLY A 348 16.88 13.66 17.28
C GLY A 348 15.89 14.40 16.36
N PHE A 349 15.58 13.85 15.19
CA PHE A 349 14.58 14.41 14.27
C PHE A 349 13.16 14.28 14.84
N GLU A 350 12.27 15.19 14.45
CA GLU A 350 10.83 15.02 14.63
C GLU A 350 10.26 14.28 13.41
N VAL A 351 9.94 13.00 13.60
CA VAL A 351 9.48 12.14 12.51
C VAL A 351 7.98 12.29 12.33
N VAL A 352 7.56 12.54 11.08
CA VAL A 352 6.17 12.63 10.66
C VAL A 352 5.84 11.45 9.76
N MET A 353 4.93 10.58 10.17
CA MET A 353 4.45 9.46 9.35
C MET A 353 3.15 9.85 8.64
N VAL A 354 3.07 9.55 7.34
CA VAL A 354 1.84 9.69 6.54
C VAL A 354 1.50 8.33 5.95
N ASN A 355 0.39 7.73 6.38
CA ASN A 355 -0.05 6.43 5.87
C ASN A 355 -1.55 6.20 6.18
N SER A 356 -2.20 5.27 5.45
CA SER A 356 -3.64 4.99 5.54
C SER A 356 -3.99 3.52 5.81
N ASN A 357 -2.99 2.67 6.07
CA ASN A 357 -3.21 1.25 6.37
C ASN A 357 -3.49 1.03 7.86
N PRO A 358 -4.66 0.52 8.27
CA PRO A 358 -4.99 0.32 9.68
C PRO A 358 -4.31 -0.92 10.31
N GLU A 359 -3.74 -1.81 9.49
CA GLU A 359 -3.14 -3.07 9.96
C GLU A 359 -1.67 -2.90 10.39
N THR A 360 -1.05 -1.76 10.08
CA THR A 360 0.40 -1.58 10.15
C THR A 360 0.91 -0.98 11.46
N VAL A 361 2.22 -1.18 11.69
CA VAL A 361 2.93 -0.57 12.83
C VAL A 361 3.26 0.90 12.52
N SER A 362 3.45 1.28 11.25
CA SER A 362 3.68 2.70 10.90
C SER A 362 2.53 3.60 11.32
N THR A 363 1.28 3.11 11.29
CA THR A 363 0.10 3.86 11.76
C THR A 363 -0.16 3.67 13.24
N ASP A 364 0.79 3.14 14.01
CA ASP A 364 0.81 3.28 15.46
C ASP A 364 1.36 4.65 15.85
N TYR A 365 0.64 5.34 16.74
CA TYR A 365 1.04 6.66 17.22
C TYR A 365 2.32 6.61 18.06
N ASP A 366 2.73 5.43 18.55
CA ASP A 366 4.00 5.25 19.26
C ASP A 366 5.23 5.22 18.30
N THR A 367 5.00 4.97 17.00
CA THR A 367 6.06 4.76 16.00
C THR A 367 6.76 6.05 15.57
N SER A 368 6.01 7.12 15.38
CA SER A 368 6.51 8.43 14.95
C SER A 368 6.20 9.52 15.97
N ASP A 369 6.86 10.68 15.84
CA ASP A 369 6.53 11.83 16.69
C ASP A 369 5.19 12.45 16.31
N ARG A 370 4.74 12.28 15.06
CA ARG A 370 3.42 12.69 14.56
C ARG A 370 2.92 11.68 13.55
N LEU A 371 1.63 11.36 13.61
CA LEU A 371 0.98 10.48 12.65
C LEU A 371 -0.14 11.26 11.94
N PHE A 372 -0.11 11.27 10.61
CA PHE A 372 -1.21 11.74 9.78
C PHE A 372 -1.84 10.53 9.08
N PHE A 373 -3.07 10.19 9.48
CA PHE A 373 -3.82 9.08 8.88
C PHE A 373 -4.51 9.51 7.58
N GLU A 374 -3.71 9.73 6.55
CA GLU A 374 -4.14 10.36 5.32
C GLU A 374 -3.95 9.45 4.10
N PRO A 375 -4.80 9.58 3.07
CA PRO A 375 -4.53 8.95 1.78
C PRO A 375 -3.18 9.41 1.21
N LEU A 376 -2.51 8.52 0.48
CA LEU A 376 -1.25 8.83 -0.18
C LEU A 376 -1.50 9.37 -1.58
N THR A 377 -2.01 10.60 -1.64
CA THR A 377 -2.21 11.34 -2.88
C THR A 377 -1.35 12.61 -2.88
N VAL A 378 -1.10 13.19 -4.06
CA VAL A 378 -0.39 14.48 -4.16
C VAL A 378 -1.11 15.55 -3.35
N GLU A 379 -2.43 15.64 -3.46
CA GLU A 379 -3.24 16.60 -2.71
C GLU A 379 -3.01 16.49 -1.19
N ASP A 380 -3.19 15.29 -0.65
CA ASP A 380 -3.20 15.02 0.79
C ASP A 380 -1.78 15.16 1.38
N VAL A 381 -0.75 14.65 0.68
CA VAL A 381 0.65 14.79 1.08
C VAL A 381 1.09 16.25 1.08
N LEU A 382 0.69 17.05 0.07
CA LEU A 382 0.99 18.48 0.05
C LEU A 382 0.30 19.22 1.19
N ASN A 383 -0.93 18.85 1.57
CA ASN A 383 -1.60 19.45 2.73
C ASN A 383 -0.78 19.21 4.01
N VAL A 384 -0.22 18.01 4.20
CA VAL A 384 0.65 17.70 5.34
C VAL A 384 1.96 18.47 5.25
N CYS A 385 2.64 18.45 4.11
CA CYS A 385 3.94 19.10 3.92
C CYS A 385 3.86 20.62 4.13
N GLU A 386 2.79 21.27 3.68
CA GLU A 386 2.54 22.69 3.92
C GLU A 386 2.39 23.00 5.42
N ARG A 387 1.73 22.10 6.16
CA ARG A 387 1.51 22.28 7.59
C ARG A 387 2.78 22.07 8.41
N VAL A 388 3.53 21.02 8.11
CA VAL A 388 4.70 20.62 8.90
C VAL A 388 5.99 21.27 8.42
N ARG A 389 6.08 21.72 7.16
CA ARG A 389 7.29 22.30 6.53
C ARG A 389 8.53 21.43 6.81
N PRO A 390 8.61 20.22 6.24
CA PRO A 390 9.67 19.27 6.55
C PRO A 390 11.03 19.73 6.01
N LEU A 391 12.10 19.29 6.68
CA LEU A 391 13.46 19.37 6.15
C LEU A 391 13.63 18.43 4.95
N GLY A 392 12.98 17.26 5.00
CA GLY A 392 13.04 16.25 3.95
C GLY A 392 11.86 15.29 3.97
N VAL A 393 11.56 14.71 2.82
CA VAL A 393 10.52 13.70 2.63
C VAL A 393 11.13 12.44 2.02
N ILE A 394 10.93 11.30 2.68
CA ILE A 394 11.34 9.98 2.22
C ILE A 394 10.19 9.34 1.47
N VAL A 395 10.43 9.01 0.19
CA VAL A 395 9.46 8.39 -0.74
C VAL A 395 9.86 6.98 -1.17
N GLN A 396 11.08 6.56 -0.86
CA GLN A 396 11.70 5.34 -1.38
C GLN A 396 11.39 4.10 -0.54
N PHE A 397 10.69 4.25 0.60
CA PHE A 397 10.50 3.17 1.59
C PHE A 397 9.09 2.56 1.57
N GLY A 398 8.08 3.29 1.11
CA GLY A 398 6.67 2.85 1.10
C GLY A 398 6.25 2.03 -0.13
N GLY A 399 7.18 1.63 -1.00
CA GLY A 399 6.90 0.90 -2.23
C GLY A 399 6.40 1.80 -3.36
N GLN A 400 5.59 1.29 -4.28
CA GLN A 400 5.24 1.99 -5.52
C GLN A 400 4.40 3.25 -5.30
N THR A 401 3.52 3.25 -4.30
CA THR A 401 2.60 4.37 -4.04
C THR A 401 3.34 5.71 -3.88
N PRO A 402 4.26 5.89 -2.93
CA PRO A 402 4.98 7.16 -2.79
C PRO A 402 5.95 7.46 -3.94
N LEU A 403 6.49 6.46 -4.62
CA LEU A 403 7.36 6.67 -5.79
C LEU A 403 6.60 7.32 -6.93
N ASN A 404 5.37 6.87 -7.18
CA ASN A 404 4.51 7.45 -8.20
C ASN A 404 4.17 8.93 -7.93
N LEU A 405 4.24 9.37 -6.66
CA LEU A 405 4.01 10.76 -6.27
C LEU A 405 5.28 11.63 -6.35
N ALA A 406 6.47 11.02 -6.39
CA ALA A 406 7.73 11.72 -6.12
C ALA A 406 7.98 12.92 -7.04
N ARG A 407 7.73 12.77 -8.34
CA ARG A 407 7.91 13.82 -9.34
C ARG A 407 6.94 14.98 -9.16
N GLU A 408 5.67 14.69 -8.94
CA GLU A 408 4.64 15.72 -8.73
C GLU A 408 4.88 16.47 -7.41
N LEU A 409 5.34 15.78 -6.37
CA LEU A 409 5.72 16.39 -5.09
C LEU A 409 6.97 17.28 -5.23
N GLU A 410 8.02 16.80 -5.91
CA GLU A 410 9.23 17.59 -6.17
C GLU A 410 8.92 18.85 -7.00
N ALA A 411 8.11 18.72 -8.06
CA ALA A 411 7.66 19.85 -8.87
C ALA A 411 6.83 20.87 -8.07
N ALA A 412 6.13 20.42 -7.02
CA ALA A 412 5.42 21.28 -6.08
C ALA A 412 6.32 21.88 -4.98
N GLY A 413 7.63 21.62 -5.00
CA GLY A 413 8.61 22.17 -4.06
C GLY A 413 8.79 21.37 -2.77
N VAL A 414 8.33 20.11 -2.72
CA VAL A 414 8.57 19.23 -1.58
C VAL A 414 10.04 18.77 -1.59
N PRO A 415 10.78 18.89 -0.46
CA PRO A 415 12.18 18.49 -0.41
C PRO A 415 12.31 16.97 -0.33
N ILE A 416 12.35 16.29 -1.47
CA ILE A 416 12.61 14.84 -1.51
C ILE A 416 14.09 14.61 -1.13
N ILE A 417 14.32 13.75 -0.14
CA ILE A 417 15.68 13.38 0.34
C ILE A 417 16.00 11.93 0.01
N GLY A 418 17.28 11.59 -0.07
CA GLY A 418 17.75 10.29 -0.55
C GLY A 418 17.97 10.27 -2.07
N THR A 419 17.80 9.10 -2.69
CA THR A 419 17.94 8.97 -4.14
C THR A 419 16.90 9.86 -4.84
N SER A 420 17.37 10.70 -5.76
CA SER A 420 16.53 11.71 -6.42
C SER A 420 15.43 11.08 -7.28
N PRO A 421 14.28 11.76 -7.49
CA PRO A 421 13.26 11.31 -8.44
C PRO A 421 13.81 11.07 -9.84
N GLU A 422 14.74 11.91 -10.31
CA GLU A 422 15.42 11.73 -11.60
C GLU A 422 16.27 10.45 -11.64
N SER A 423 17.02 10.15 -10.58
CA SER A 423 17.80 8.91 -10.45
C SER A 423 16.90 7.66 -10.42
N ILE A 424 15.72 7.78 -9.80
CA ILE A 424 14.72 6.70 -9.79
C ILE A 424 14.19 6.47 -11.20
N GLU A 425 13.78 7.54 -11.89
CA GLU A 425 13.31 7.48 -13.28
C GLU A 425 14.40 6.97 -14.23
N LEU A 426 15.67 7.29 -14.00
CA LEU A 426 16.80 6.77 -14.77
C LEU A 426 16.92 5.24 -14.70
N ALA A 427 16.57 4.63 -13.58
CA ALA A 427 16.60 3.18 -13.41
C ALA A 427 15.32 2.49 -13.93
N GLU A 428 14.17 3.16 -13.85
CA GLU A 428 12.89 2.65 -14.36
C GLU A 428 12.73 2.82 -15.88
N ASP A 429 13.32 3.88 -16.47
CA ASP A 429 13.33 4.11 -17.90
C ASP A 429 14.32 3.17 -18.60
N ARG A 430 13.81 2.28 -19.44
CA ARG A 430 14.63 1.23 -20.07
C ARG A 430 15.66 1.78 -21.06
N GLU A 431 15.34 2.85 -21.80
CA GLU A 431 16.29 3.42 -22.76
C GLU A 431 17.45 4.11 -22.04
N ARG A 432 17.14 4.91 -21.02
CA ARG A 432 18.15 5.58 -20.21
C ARG A 432 18.96 4.57 -19.40
N PHE A 433 18.31 3.55 -18.83
CA PHE A 433 18.98 2.48 -18.10
C PHE A 433 19.90 1.63 -19.00
N ARG A 434 19.48 1.31 -20.23
CA ARG A 434 20.34 0.60 -21.21
C ARG A 434 21.63 1.37 -21.47
N LEU A 435 21.57 2.70 -21.61
CA LEU A 435 22.76 3.53 -21.80
C LEU A 435 23.70 3.47 -20.59
N VAL A 436 23.16 3.38 -19.37
CA VAL A 436 23.97 3.17 -18.15
C VAL A 436 24.67 1.81 -18.18
N ILE A 437 23.94 0.74 -18.52
CA ILE A 437 24.51 -0.61 -18.65
C ILE A 437 25.63 -0.66 -19.70
N GLU A 438 25.41 -0.08 -20.87
CA GLU A 438 26.40 -0.02 -21.96
C GLU A 438 27.63 0.78 -21.55
N HIS A 439 27.43 1.93 -20.88
CA HIS A 439 28.52 2.76 -20.37
C HIS A 439 29.40 2.01 -19.36
N LEU A 440 28.78 1.22 -18.48
CA LEU A 440 29.49 0.42 -17.48
C LEU A 440 30.09 -0.88 -18.05
N GLY A 441 29.84 -1.20 -19.33
CA GLY A 441 30.27 -2.46 -19.93
C GLY A 441 29.62 -3.69 -19.30
N LEU A 442 28.46 -3.51 -18.67
CA LEU A 442 27.68 -4.60 -18.06
C LEU A 442 26.82 -5.28 -19.12
N ARG A 443 26.39 -6.51 -18.82
CA ARG A 443 25.56 -7.28 -19.73
C ARG A 443 24.10 -7.18 -19.33
N GLN A 444 23.25 -7.10 -20.34
CA GLN A 444 21.80 -7.19 -20.22
C GLN A 444 21.28 -8.12 -21.31
N THR A 445 20.12 -8.72 -21.07
CA THR A 445 19.45 -9.52 -22.09
C THR A 445 19.10 -8.67 -23.32
N PRO A 446 19.21 -9.23 -24.55
CA PRO A 446 18.69 -8.55 -25.73
C PRO A 446 17.22 -8.17 -25.52
N SER A 447 16.87 -6.91 -25.79
CA SER A 447 15.55 -6.37 -25.50
C SER A 447 15.07 -5.39 -26.57
N GLY A 448 13.78 -5.04 -26.51
CA GLY A 448 13.17 -3.98 -27.31
C GLY A 448 11.80 -3.57 -26.79
N THR A 449 11.29 -2.47 -27.33
CA THR A 449 10.02 -1.85 -26.92
C THR A 449 9.05 -1.83 -28.10
N ALA A 450 7.82 -2.29 -27.87
CA ALA A 450 6.77 -2.37 -28.88
C ALA A 450 5.51 -1.61 -28.45
N THR A 451 4.93 -0.82 -29.36
CA THR A 451 3.62 -0.17 -29.18
C THR A 451 2.50 -0.88 -29.93
N ASP A 452 2.86 -1.79 -30.85
CA ASP A 452 1.92 -2.55 -31.66
C ASP A 452 2.43 -3.98 -31.91
N SER A 453 1.51 -4.87 -32.27
CA SER A 453 1.81 -6.30 -32.47
C SER A 453 2.83 -6.57 -33.58
N ASP A 454 2.88 -5.72 -34.62
CA ASP A 454 3.81 -5.88 -35.73
C ASP A 454 5.24 -5.51 -35.32
N GLN A 455 5.40 -4.44 -34.54
CA GLN A 455 6.66 -4.06 -33.92
C GLN A 455 7.12 -5.14 -32.93
N ALA A 456 6.20 -5.65 -32.11
CA ALA A 456 6.49 -6.72 -31.15
C ALA A 456 7.05 -7.96 -31.85
N ARG A 457 6.40 -8.41 -32.93
CA ARG A 457 6.86 -9.54 -33.75
C ARG A 457 8.27 -9.32 -34.30
N ARG A 458 8.55 -8.17 -34.92
CA ARG A 458 9.90 -7.87 -35.47
C ARG A 458 10.97 -7.88 -34.38
N ILE A 459 10.64 -7.38 -33.19
CA ILE A 459 11.55 -7.38 -32.05
C ILE A 459 11.80 -8.80 -31.55
N ALA A 460 10.75 -9.60 -31.38
CA ALA A 460 10.85 -10.98 -30.92
C ALA A 460 11.59 -11.88 -31.92
N GLU A 461 11.39 -11.70 -33.23
CA GLU A 461 12.17 -12.40 -34.28
C GLU A 461 13.65 -12.06 -34.22
N ARG A 462 14.00 -10.79 -33.98
CA ARG A 462 15.39 -10.34 -33.83
C ARG A 462 16.05 -10.88 -32.56
N ILE A 463 15.30 -10.96 -31.46
CA ILE A 463 15.78 -11.43 -30.15
C ILE A 463 15.85 -12.97 -30.11
N GLY A 464 14.88 -13.64 -30.74
CA GLY A 464 14.66 -15.08 -30.71
C GLY A 464 13.83 -15.53 -29.52
N TYR A 465 12.81 -16.36 -29.75
CA TYR A 465 12.00 -16.98 -28.70
C TYR A 465 12.79 -18.02 -27.86
N PRO A 466 12.38 -18.32 -26.62
CA PRO A 466 11.33 -17.62 -25.85
C PRO A 466 11.74 -16.19 -25.47
N VAL A 467 10.73 -15.32 -25.33
CA VAL A 467 10.85 -13.93 -24.88
C VAL A 467 9.91 -13.68 -23.70
N VAL A 468 10.30 -12.75 -22.85
CA VAL A 468 9.49 -12.25 -21.76
C VAL A 468 8.83 -10.96 -22.21
N VAL A 469 7.51 -10.90 -22.10
CA VAL A 469 6.73 -9.70 -22.41
C VAL A 469 6.17 -9.09 -21.13
N ARG A 470 6.25 -7.76 -21.00
CA ARG A 470 5.73 -7.04 -19.83
C ARG A 470 5.28 -5.62 -20.17
N PRO A 471 4.24 -5.09 -19.52
CA PRO A 471 3.91 -3.68 -19.59
C PRO A 471 4.99 -2.82 -18.91
N SER A 472 5.14 -1.57 -19.34
CA SER A 472 5.99 -0.59 -18.65
C SER A 472 5.35 -0.09 -17.34
N PHE A 473 6.16 0.39 -16.39
CA PHE A 473 5.72 1.01 -15.11
C PHE A 473 4.83 0.14 -14.20
N VAL A 474 5.13 -1.17 -14.09
CA VAL A 474 4.40 -2.09 -13.21
C VAL A 474 5.29 -2.72 -12.15
N LEU A 475 4.73 -2.95 -10.95
CA LEU A 475 5.38 -3.67 -9.85
C LEU A 475 4.86 -5.12 -9.79
N GLY A 476 5.74 -6.07 -9.43
CA GLY A 476 5.33 -7.45 -9.13
C GLY A 476 5.03 -8.28 -10.38
N GLY A 477 5.65 -7.94 -11.51
CA GLY A 477 5.47 -8.64 -12.79
C GLY A 477 4.04 -8.59 -13.32
N ARG A 478 3.27 -7.53 -13.05
CA ARG A 478 1.86 -7.47 -13.43
C ARG A 478 1.68 -7.66 -14.93
N ALA A 479 0.84 -8.63 -15.31
CA ALA A 479 0.59 -9.01 -16.70
C ALA A 479 1.88 -9.36 -17.48
N MET A 480 2.89 -9.92 -16.81
CA MET A 480 4.09 -10.43 -17.47
C MET A 480 3.85 -11.87 -17.93
N GLU A 481 4.30 -12.23 -19.13
CA GLU A 481 4.15 -13.58 -19.69
C GLU A 481 5.47 -14.03 -20.35
N ILE A 482 5.78 -15.32 -20.27
CA ILE A 482 6.85 -15.93 -21.06
C ILE A 482 6.22 -16.48 -22.33
N VAL A 483 6.61 -15.92 -23.46
CA VAL A 483 6.06 -16.22 -24.78
C VAL A 483 7.05 -17.05 -25.57
N TYR A 484 6.60 -18.22 -26.02
CA TYR A 484 7.43 -19.21 -26.72
C TYR A 484 7.31 -19.15 -28.25
N ASP A 485 6.27 -18.48 -28.77
CA ASP A 485 6.00 -18.39 -30.21
C ASP A 485 5.25 -17.11 -30.60
N GLU A 486 5.23 -16.83 -31.90
CA GLU A 486 4.57 -15.66 -32.48
C GLU A 486 3.04 -15.63 -32.26
N PRO A 487 2.28 -16.73 -32.42
CA PRO A 487 0.85 -16.71 -32.13
C PRO A 487 0.53 -16.28 -30.69
N SER A 488 1.31 -16.74 -29.72
CA SER A 488 1.15 -16.36 -28.31
C SER A 488 1.52 -14.89 -28.09
N LEU A 489 2.54 -14.37 -28.79
CA LEU A 489 2.90 -12.95 -28.75
C LEU A 489 1.76 -12.06 -29.25
N VAL A 490 1.14 -12.44 -30.37
CA VAL A 490 0.04 -11.66 -30.98
C VAL A 490 -1.17 -11.66 -30.05
N ARG A 491 -1.50 -12.79 -29.42
CA ARG A 491 -2.56 -12.88 -28.40
C ARG A 491 -2.28 -11.94 -27.24
N TYR A 492 -1.10 -12.03 -26.65
CA TYR A 492 -0.69 -11.18 -25.53
C TYR A 492 -0.80 -9.69 -25.91
N MET A 493 -0.29 -9.29 -27.08
CA MET A 493 -0.33 -7.89 -27.51
C MET A 493 -1.75 -7.38 -27.71
N ALA A 494 -2.67 -8.22 -28.21
CA ALA A 494 -4.07 -7.83 -28.34
C ALA A 494 -4.71 -7.51 -26.98
N GLU A 495 -4.43 -8.33 -25.97
CA GLU A 495 -4.94 -8.16 -24.60
C GLU A 495 -4.25 -7.01 -23.86
N ALA A 496 -2.92 -6.91 -23.96
CA ALA A 496 -2.11 -5.94 -23.25
C ALA A 496 -2.29 -4.51 -23.77
N VAL A 497 -2.38 -4.33 -25.10
CA VAL A 497 -2.62 -3.01 -25.71
C VAL A 497 -4.03 -2.50 -25.39
N GLU A 498 -5.02 -3.39 -25.29
CA GLU A 498 -6.37 -3.00 -24.85
C GLU A 498 -6.38 -2.60 -23.36
N ALA A 499 -5.61 -3.28 -22.52
CA ALA A 499 -5.54 -3.01 -21.09
C ALA A 499 -4.74 -1.73 -20.74
N SER A 500 -3.77 -1.33 -21.57
CA SER A 500 -2.90 -0.18 -21.28
C SER A 500 -2.38 0.52 -22.57
N PRO A 501 -3.25 1.17 -23.35
CA PRO A 501 -2.88 1.73 -24.66
C PRO A 501 -1.83 2.85 -24.60
N GLU A 502 -1.63 3.49 -23.45
CA GLU A 502 -0.66 4.58 -23.26
C GLU A 502 0.75 4.08 -22.89
N HIS A 503 0.93 2.78 -22.65
CA HIS A 503 2.22 2.23 -22.20
C HIS A 503 2.75 1.19 -23.21
N PRO A 504 4.00 1.34 -23.65
CA PRO A 504 4.58 0.34 -24.53
C PRO A 504 4.87 -0.97 -23.78
N VAL A 505 4.85 -2.07 -24.54
CA VAL A 505 5.21 -3.41 -24.08
C VAL A 505 6.71 -3.63 -24.28
N LEU A 506 7.37 -4.07 -23.23
CA LEU A 506 8.77 -4.46 -23.25
C LEU A 506 8.88 -5.94 -23.59
N ILE A 507 9.85 -6.26 -24.45
CA ILE A 507 10.16 -7.62 -24.90
C ILE A 507 11.63 -7.88 -24.61
N ASP A 508 11.89 -8.78 -23.67
CA ASP A 508 13.23 -9.14 -23.21
C ASP A 508 13.52 -10.60 -23.58
N LYS A 509 14.79 -10.95 -23.88
CA LYS A 509 15.17 -12.36 -24.08
C LYS A 509 14.96 -13.12 -22.78
N PHE A 510 14.21 -14.23 -22.83
CA PHE A 510 14.12 -15.15 -21.70
C PHE A 510 15.42 -15.96 -21.59
N LEU A 511 16.03 -15.94 -20.40
CA LEU A 511 17.24 -16.70 -20.08
C LEU A 511 16.84 -18.02 -19.42
N GLU A 512 16.66 -19.05 -20.23
CA GLU A 512 16.43 -20.42 -19.74
C GLU A 512 17.63 -20.94 -18.94
N GLU A 513 17.39 -21.77 -17.92
CA GLU A 513 18.44 -22.40 -17.09
C GLU A 513 19.40 -21.39 -16.44
N ALA A 514 18.88 -20.24 -16.02
CA ALA A 514 19.65 -19.21 -15.33
C ALA A 514 19.23 -19.10 -13.87
N SER A 515 20.20 -19.02 -12.95
CA SER A 515 19.92 -18.73 -11.55
C SER A 515 19.60 -17.25 -11.39
N GLU A 516 18.49 -16.92 -10.73
CA GLU A 516 18.16 -15.54 -10.40
C GLU A 516 18.80 -15.14 -9.06
N VAL A 517 19.27 -13.90 -8.96
CA VAL A 517 20.00 -13.39 -7.80
C VAL A 517 19.53 -11.98 -7.47
N ASP A 518 19.07 -11.77 -6.25
CA ASP A 518 18.78 -10.45 -5.70
C ASP A 518 20.00 -9.95 -4.88
N VAL A 519 20.31 -8.65 -5.01
CA VAL A 519 21.35 -7.99 -4.21
C VAL A 519 20.78 -6.72 -3.61
N ASP A 520 20.68 -6.68 -2.28
CA ASP A 520 20.32 -5.45 -1.55
C ASP A 520 21.58 -4.75 -1.06
N ALA A 521 21.65 -3.44 -1.30
CA ALA A 521 22.77 -2.61 -0.92
C ALA A 521 22.32 -1.25 -0.37
N VAL A 522 23.24 -0.59 0.33
CA VAL A 522 23.08 0.78 0.82
C VAL A 522 24.27 1.63 0.37
N CYS A 523 24.00 2.84 -0.14
CA CYS A 523 25.01 3.73 -0.70
C CYS A 523 24.83 5.16 -0.17
N ASP A 524 25.93 5.78 0.28
CA ASP A 524 25.99 7.20 0.69
C ASP A 524 26.63 8.11 -0.38
N GLY A 525 26.98 7.53 -1.52
CA GLY A 525 27.70 8.15 -2.63
C GLY A 525 29.14 7.69 -2.71
N PRO A 526 30.02 8.12 -1.80
CA PRO A 526 31.40 7.66 -1.77
C PRO A 526 31.55 6.15 -1.50
N ARG A 527 30.63 5.55 -0.75
CA ARG A 527 30.71 4.14 -0.34
C ARG A 527 29.39 3.43 -0.59
N THR A 528 29.50 2.19 -1.06
CA THR A 528 28.39 1.23 -1.15
C THR A 528 28.72 0.01 -0.30
N ILE A 529 27.74 -0.46 0.48
CA ILE A 529 27.82 -1.68 1.28
C ILE A 529 26.75 -2.63 0.77
N VAL A 530 27.16 -3.81 0.30
CA VAL A 530 26.22 -4.89 -0.03
C VAL A 530 25.74 -5.49 1.27
N GLY A 531 24.44 -5.37 1.51
CA GLY A 531 23.77 -5.94 2.68
C GLY A 531 23.64 -7.45 2.57
N GLY A 532 23.31 -7.97 1.39
CA GLY A 532 23.22 -9.41 1.15
C GLY A 532 23.09 -9.73 -0.34
N VAL A 533 23.68 -10.87 -0.73
CA VAL A 533 23.49 -11.51 -2.04
C VAL A 533 22.60 -12.73 -1.81
N MET A 534 21.46 -12.77 -2.48
CA MET A 534 20.41 -13.78 -2.33
C MET A 534 20.34 -14.61 -3.58
N GLU A 535 20.68 -15.89 -3.50
CA GLU A 535 20.48 -16.81 -4.62
C GLU A 535 19.09 -17.44 -4.55
N HIS A 536 18.35 -17.40 -5.65
CA HIS A 536 17.02 -18.02 -5.73
C HIS A 536 17.16 -19.53 -5.91
N ILE A 537 16.20 -20.28 -5.36
CA ILE A 537 16.10 -21.72 -5.57
C ILE A 537 15.46 -21.99 -6.94
N GLU A 538 14.41 -21.26 -7.27
CA GLU A 538 13.79 -21.26 -8.60
C GLU A 538 14.66 -20.53 -9.62
N GLU A 539 14.61 -21.01 -10.86
CA GLU A 539 15.29 -20.37 -12.00
C GLU A 539 14.62 -19.05 -12.38
N ALA A 540 15.39 -18.19 -13.07
CA ALA A 540 14.89 -16.97 -13.65
C ALA A 540 13.68 -17.24 -14.55
N GLY A 541 12.60 -16.47 -14.34
CA GLY A 541 11.29 -16.71 -14.94
C GLY A 541 10.20 -16.97 -13.93
N ILE A 542 10.57 -17.39 -12.72
CA ILE A 542 9.73 -17.29 -11.54
C ILE A 542 10.05 -15.98 -10.84
N HIS A 543 9.03 -15.15 -10.62
CA HIS A 543 9.21 -13.82 -10.05
C HIS A 543 9.86 -13.88 -8.65
N SER A 544 10.90 -13.07 -8.40
CA SER A 544 11.65 -12.97 -7.12
C SER A 544 10.80 -13.01 -5.83
N GLY A 545 9.65 -12.34 -5.86
CA GLY A 545 8.68 -12.34 -4.76
C GLY A 545 8.10 -13.73 -4.41
N ASP A 546 7.92 -14.59 -5.40
CA ASP A 546 7.38 -15.94 -5.26
C ASP A 546 8.47 -17.01 -5.11
N SER A 547 9.71 -16.70 -5.47
CA SER A 547 10.85 -17.60 -5.30
C SER A 547 11.27 -17.73 -3.84
N ALA A 548 11.72 -18.92 -3.47
CA ALA A 548 12.55 -19.10 -2.30
C ALA A 548 13.96 -18.57 -2.59
N CYS A 549 14.66 -18.06 -1.58
CA CYS A 549 16.03 -17.59 -1.74
C CYS A 549 16.88 -17.79 -0.49
N ALA A 550 18.21 -17.82 -0.66
CA ALA A 550 19.15 -18.09 0.42
C ALA A 550 20.27 -17.05 0.54
N ILE A 551 20.65 -16.77 1.80
CA ILE A 551 21.84 -16.00 2.18
C ILE A 551 22.68 -16.87 3.13
N PRO A 552 23.98 -17.09 2.85
CA PRO A 552 24.66 -16.75 1.60
C PRO A 552 24.15 -17.60 0.42
N PRO A 553 24.54 -17.27 -0.83
CA PRO A 553 24.33 -18.14 -1.99
C PRO A 553 24.80 -19.57 -1.71
N PHE A 554 24.01 -20.57 -2.13
CA PHE A 554 24.22 -21.98 -1.83
C PHE A 554 24.93 -22.74 -2.95
N SER A 555 24.89 -22.25 -4.19
CA SER A 555 25.53 -22.91 -5.34
C SER A 555 26.45 -21.99 -6.17
N LEU A 556 26.29 -20.67 -6.08
CA LEU A 556 27.14 -19.73 -6.82
C LEU A 556 28.61 -19.78 -6.38
N ALA A 557 29.51 -19.77 -7.36
CA ALA A 557 30.95 -19.72 -7.11
C ALA A 557 31.36 -18.38 -6.45
N PRO A 558 32.33 -18.37 -5.53
CA PRO A 558 32.75 -17.14 -4.83
C PRO A 558 33.17 -15.99 -5.74
N GLU A 559 33.77 -16.29 -6.89
CA GLU A 559 34.16 -15.31 -7.91
C GLU A 559 32.95 -14.65 -8.59
N VAL A 560 31.85 -15.38 -8.78
CA VAL A 560 30.59 -14.83 -9.31
C VAL A 560 29.96 -13.92 -8.27
N VAL A 561 29.95 -14.33 -7.00
CA VAL A 561 29.46 -13.49 -5.89
C VAL A 561 30.28 -12.20 -5.78
N ALA A 562 31.60 -12.29 -5.89
CA ALA A 562 32.47 -11.11 -5.90
C ALA A 562 32.18 -10.19 -7.11
N ALA A 563 31.97 -10.76 -8.30
CA ALA A 563 31.61 -9.99 -9.49
C ALA A 563 30.24 -9.30 -9.36
N LEU A 564 29.23 -9.96 -8.80
CA LEU A 564 27.92 -9.38 -8.49
C LEU A 564 28.05 -8.15 -7.58
N LYS A 565 28.90 -8.23 -6.55
CA LYS A 565 29.19 -7.10 -5.66
C LYS A 565 29.88 -5.94 -6.40
N GLN A 566 30.86 -6.23 -7.25
CA GLN A 566 31.53 -5.21 -8.06
C GLN A 566 30.56 -4.48 -9.01
N GLN A 567 29.67 -5.22 -9.67
CA GLN A 567 28.63 -4.62 -10.52
C GLN A 567 27.65 -3.78 -9.69
N THR A 568 27.33 -4.23 -8.48
CA THR A 568 26.48 -3.49 -7.54
C THR A 568 27.07 -2.13 -7.18
N TYR A 569 28.37 -2.06 -6.87
CA TYR A 569 29.03 -0.79 -6.58
C TYR A 569 29.02 0.16 -7.78
N ALA A 570 29.33 -0.35 -8.98
CA ALA A 570 29.33 0.45 -10.20
C ALA A 570 27.94 1.01 -10.53
N LEU A 571 26.89 0.19 -10.36
CA LEU A 571 25.51 0.62 -10.58
C LEU A 571 25.05 1.65 -9.54
N ALA A 572 25.44 1.48 -8.27
CA ALA A 572 25.14 2.44 -7.22
C ALA A 572 25.71 3.84 -7.53
N GLU A 573 26.96 3.88 -8.00
CA GLU A 573 27.65 5.11 -8.38
C GLU A 573 27.00 5.75 -9.61
N ALA A 574 26.77 4.98 -10.67
CA ALA A 574 26.22 5.47 -11.93
C ALA A 574 24.78 5.99 -11.82
N LEU A 575 23.99 5.41 -10.93
CA LEU A 575 22.61 5.85 -10.66
C LEU A 575 22.53 6.92 -9.56
N HIS A 576 23.67 7.32 -8.99
CA HIS A 576 23.75 8.30 -7.91
C HIS A 576 22.88 7.94 -6.70
N VAL A 577 22.89 6.67 -6.31
CA VAL A 577 22.08 6.17 -5.19
C VAL A 577 22.45 6.89 -3.89
N ARG A 578 21.41 7.23 -3.11
CA ARG A 578 21.52 7.79 -1.75
C ARG A 578 20.49 7.12 -0.85
N GLY A 579 20.92 6.06 -0.17
CA GLY A 579 20.06 5.19 0.62
C GLY A 579 20.07 3.75 0.10
N LEU A 580 18.91 3.10 0.08
CA LEU A 580 18.76 1.71 -0.37
C LEU A 580 18.75 1.60 -1.89
N MET A 581 19.27 0.48 -2.37
CA MET A 581 18.99 -0.03 -3.71
C MET A 581 18.90 -1.55 -3.68
N ASN A 582 18.20 -2.09 -4.67
CA ASN A 582 18.10 -3.51 -4.95
C ASN A 582 18.43 -3.75 -6.43
N ILE A 583 19.09 -4.86 -6.73
CA ILE A 583 19.44 -5.26 -8.09
C ILE A 583 19.07 -6.72 -8.28
N GLN A 584 18.38 -7.01 -9.39
CA GLN A 584 18.12 -8.38 -9.83
C GLN A 584 19.06 -8.74 -10.97
N PHE A 585 19.72 -9.87 -10.83
CA PHE A 585 20.60 -10.45 -11.82
C PHE A 585 20.12 -11.85 -12.23
N ALA A 586 20.50 -12.26 -13.44
CA ALA A 586 20.49 -13.65 -13.84
C ALA A 586 21.93 -14.13 -14.08
N VAL A 587 22.24 -15.34 -13.63
CA VAL A 587 23.54 -15.98 -13.81
C VAL A 587 23.37 -17.22 -14.67
N LYS A 588 24.01 -17.24 -15.85
CA LYS A 588 24.00 -18.38 -16.78
C LYS A 588 25.41 -18.73 -17.20
N GLY A 589 25.84 -19.96 -16.92
CA GLY A 589 27.20 -20.43 -17.28
C GLY A 589 28.33 -19.57 -16.68
N GLY A 590 28.10 -18.95 -15.52
CA GLY A 590 29.04 -18.01 -14.88
C GLY A 590 28.99 -16.58 -15.41
N GLU A 591 28.18 -16.31 -16.43
CA GLU A 591 27.97 -14.96 -16.97
C GLU A 591 26.81 -14.27 -16.25
N ILE A 592 27.02 -13.00 -15.85
CA ILE A 592 26.05 -12.20 -15.09
C ILE A 592 25.32 -11.25 -16.04
N TYR A 593 23.99 -11.24 -15.96
CA TYR A 593 23.10 -10.34 -16.70
C TYR A 593 22.29 -9.49 -15.72
N VAL A 594 22.27 -8.18 -15.92
CA VAL A 594 21.43 -7.25 -15.14
C VAL A 594 20.00 -7.29 -15.67
N LEU A 595 19.04 -7.67 -14.82
CA LEU A 595 17.62 -7.69 -15.17
C LEU A 595 16.99 -6.33 -14.92
N GLU A 596 17.05 -5.85 -13.68
CA GLU A 596 16.53 -4.56 -13.24
C GLU A 596 17.30 -4.02 -12.03
N VAL A 597 17.22 -2.70 -11.82
CA VAL A 597 17.72 -2.00 -10.62
C VAL A 597 16.59 -1.18 -10.04
N ASN A 598 16.37 -1.34 -8.75
CA ASN A 598 15.36 -0.65 -7.96
C ASN A 598 16.08 0.28 -6.96
N PRO A 599 16.28 1.58 -7.25
CA PRO A 599 16.99 2.53 -6.38
C PRO A 599 16.14 3.00 -5.19
N ARG A 600 15.61 2.02 -4.45
CA ARG A 600 14.64 2.14 -3.37
C ARG A 600 14.72 0.95 -2.43
N ALA A 601 13.91 0.94 -1.38
CA ALA A 601 13.72 -0.27 -0.59
C ALA A 601 13.06 -1.38 -1.44
N SER A 602 13.58 -2.59 -1.34
CA SER A 602 12.97 -3.82 -1.85
C SER A 602 12.22 -4.54 -0.74
N ARG A 603 11.44 -5.55 -1.14
CA ARG A 603 10.74 -6.43 -0.19
C ARG A 603 11.71 -7.34 0.58
N THR A 604 12.93 -7.54 0.09
CA THR A 604 13.94 -8.42 0.71
C THR A 604 14.74 -7.72 1.82
N VAL A 605 14.72 -6.39 1.91
CA VAL A 605 15.42 -5.61 2.95
C VAL A 605 15.15 -6.10 4.38
N PRO A 606 13.90 -6.40 4.79
CA PRO A 606 13.63 -7.00 6.08
C PRO A 606 14.37 -8.34 6.24
N PHE A 607 14.24 -9.28 5.29
CA PHE A 607 14.92 -10.58 5.34
C PHE A 607 16.43 -10.43 5.44
N VAL A 608 17.06 -9.63 4.57
CA VAL A 608 18.51 -9.36 4.58
C VAL A 608 18.94 -8.77 5.92
N SER A 609 18.18 -7.83 6.47
CA SER A 609 18.51 -7.21 7.77
C SER A 609 18.50 -8.22 8.93
N LYS A 610 17.61 -9.22 8.91
CA LYS A 610 17.56 -10.26 9.96
C LYS A 610 18.61 -11.34 9.73
N ALA A 611 18.86 -11.71 8.46
CA ALA A 611 19.89 -12.67 8.10
C ALA A 611 21.28 -12.18 8.50
N THR A 612 21.56 -10.89 8.32
CA THR A 612 22.90 -10.33 8.49
C THR A 612 23.12 -9.56 9.80
N GLY A 613 22.03 -9.21 10.50
CA GLY A 613 22.07 -8.35 11.68
C GLY A 613 22.31 -6.86 11.38
N LEU A 614 22.59 -6.50 10.12
CA LEU A 614 22.74 -5.11 9.69
C LEU A 614 21.37 -4.53 9.31
N ASN A 615 20.90 -3.54 10.06
CA ASN A 615 19.62 -2.90 9.76
C ASN A 615 19.73 -1.89 8.61
N LEU A 616 19.54 -2.38 7.38
CA LEU A 616 19.76 -1.59 6.16
C LEU A 616 18.81 -0.40 6.05
N ALA A 617 17.56 -0.54 6.48
CA ALA A 617 16.58 0.55 6.45
C ALA A 617 16.96 1.69 7.40
N GLN A 618 17.46 1.37 8.61
CA GLN A 618 17.99 2.40 9.51
C GLN A 618 19.23 3.09 8.93
N ALA A 619 20.15 2.31 8.34
CA ALA A 619 21.37 2.84 7.76
C ALA A 619 21.06 3.81 6.61
N ALA A 620 20.14 3.42 5.73
CA ALA A 620 19.70 4.24 4.62
C ALA A 620 18.93 5.48 5.07
N ALA A 621 18.04 5.40 6.05
CA ALA A 621 17.34 6.58 6.57
C ALA A 621 18.32 7.65 7.07
N ARG A 622 19.40 7.24 7.75
CA ARG A 622 20.47 8.13 8.21
C ARG A 622 21.27 8.76 7.06
N ILE A 623 21.54 8.01 6.00
CA ILE A 623 22.16 8.53 4.78
C ILE A 623 21.28 9.60 4.13
N MET A 624 19.96 9.36 4.05
CA MET A 624 19.03 10.30 3.43
C MET A 624 18.99 11.65 4.15
N VAL A 625 19.30 11.70 5.44
CA VAL A 625 19.43 12.95 6.21
C VAL A 625 20.88 13.46 6.33
N GLY A 626 21.81 12.87 5.58
CA GLY A 626 23.18 13.36 5.42
C GLY A 626 24.25 12.70 6.29
N LYS A 627 23.93 11.62 7.02
CA LYS A 627 24.91 10.88 7.83
C LYS A 627 25.50 9.72 7.03
N SER A 628 26.77 9.83 6.67
CA SER A 628 27.51 8.84 5.89
C SER A 628 27.61 7.46 6.57
N LEU A 629 27.90 6.42 5.81
CA LEU A 629 28.15 5.07 6.32
C LEU A 629 29.35 5.04 7.28
N GLU A 630 30.37 5.87 7.02
CA GLU A 630 31.54 6.01 7.90
C GLU A 630 31.16 6.60 9.26
N GLU A 631 30.36 7.67 9.30
CA GLU A 631 29.85 8.26 10.55
C GLU A 631 28.91 7.31 11.33
N GLN A 632 28.32 6.34 10.63
CA GLN A 632 27.52 5.28 11.25
C GLN A 632 28.35 4.09 11.73
N GLY A 633 29.66 4.05 11.42
CA GLY A 633 30.54 2.91 11.73
C GLY A 633 30.31 1.68 10.84
N ILE A 634 29.65 1.84 9.68
CA ILE A 634 29.35 0.77 8.73
C ILE A 634 30.37 0.82 7.60
N THR A 635 31.56 0.28 7.83
CA THR A 635 32.67 0.34 6.86
C THR A 635 32.90 -0.95 6.09
N THR A 636 32.31 -2.05 6.56
CA THR A 636 32.50 -3.40 6.00
C THR A 636 31.16 -4.09 5.79
N GLU A 637 31.11 -4.97 4.82
CA GLU A 637 29.93 -5.81 4.57
C GLU A 637 29.72 -6.83 5.69
N PRO A 638 28.47 -7.17 6.02
CA PRO A 638 28.21 -8.24 6.96
C PRO A 638 28.62 -9.60 6.37
N VAL A 639 29.18 -10.46 7.21
CA VAL A 639 29.50 -11.85 6.87
C VAL A 639 28.52 -12.76 7.61
N PRO A 640 27.56 -13.41 6.91
CA PRO A 640 26.61 -14.30 7.54
C PRO A 640 27.32 -15.46 8.25
N THR A 641 26.95 -15.73 9.51
CA THR A 641 27.48 -16.85 10.30
C THR A 641 26.62 -18.12 10.19
N TYR A 642 25.47 -18.03 9.54
CA TYR A 642 24.47 -19.08 9.35
C TYR A 642 23.82 -18.90 7.98
N VAL A 643 23.18 -19.96 7.49
CA VAL A 643 22.34 -19.93 6.30
C VAL A 643 20.94 -19.50 6.69
N SER A 644 20.40 -18.53 5.97
CA SER A 644 19.04 -18.04 6.09
C SER A 644 18.32 -18.29 4.77
N VAL A 645 17.18 -18.97 4.81
CA VAL A 645 16.34 -19.25 3.64
C VAL A 645 14.99 -18.56 3.81
N LYS A 646 14.60 -17.77 2.82
CA LYS A 646 13.24 -17.21 2.69
C LYS A 646 12.41 -18.15 1.80
N GLU A 647 11.17 -18.41 2.19
CA GLU A 647 10.17 -19.14 1.38
C GLU A 647 8.86 -18.32 1.32
N ALA A 648 8.16 -18.38 0.18
CA ALA A 648 6.93 -17.64 -0.07
C ALA A 648 5.67 -18.42 0.37
N VAL A 649 4.62 -17.68 0.76
CA VAL A 649 3.31 -18.23 1.14
C VAL A 649 2.22 -17.78 0.18
N PHE A 650 1.53 -18.74 -0.41
CA PHE A 650 0.60 -18.52 -1.52
C PHE A 650 -0.88 -18.59 -1.10
N PRO A 651 -1.75 -17.77 -1.73
CA PRO A 651 -3.18 -17.75 -1.41
C PRO A 651 -4.01 -18.73 -2.24
N PHE A 652 -3.42 -19.69 -2.97
CA PHE A 652 -4.14 -20.56 -3.92
C PHE A 652 -5.35 -21.29 -3.29
N ALA A 653 -5.27 -21.69 -2.01
CA ALA A 653 -6.38 -22.30 -1.29
C ALA A 653 -7.63 -21.38 -1.12
N LYS A 654 -7.50 -20.07 -1.37
CA LYS A 654 -8.58 -19.08 -1.37
C LYS A 654 -9.25 -18.92 -2.74
N PHE A 655 -8.64 -19.44 -3.79
CA PHE A 655 -9.08 -19.25 -5.18
C PHE A 655 -9.21 -20.61 -5.89
N PRO A 656 -10.25 -21.39 -5.55
CA PRO A 656 -10.47 -22.68 -6.22
C PRO A 656 -10.70 -22.47 -7.72
N GLY A 657 -10.05 -23.29 -8.54
CA GLY A 657 -10.13 -23.20 -10.01
C GLY A 657 -9.03 -22.38 -10.67
N VAL A 658 -8.21 -21.67 -9.90
CA VAL A 658 -6.98 -21.05 -10.41
C VAL A 658 -5.90 -22.11 -10.55
N ASP A 659 -5.13 -22.03 -11.64
CA ASP A 659 -3.99 -22.92 -11.85
C ASP A 659 -2.87 -22.64 -10.84
N ILE A 660 -2.35 -23.71 -10.21
CA ILE A 660 -1.31 -23.64 -9.18
C ILE A 660 0.05 -23.74 -9.87
N VAL A 661 0.37 -22.69 -10.61
CA VAL A 661 1.61 -22.57 -11.37
C VAL A 661 2.28 -21.25 -11.02
N LEU A 662 3.59 -21.32 -10.83
CA LEU A 662 4.46 -20.17 -10.65
C LEU A 662 4.85 -19.61 -12.02
N GLY A 663 5.11 -18.30 -12.08
CA GLY A 663 5.52 -17.65 -13.30
C GLY A 663 6.11 -16.28 -13.04
N PRO A 664 6.20 -15.44 -14.08
CA PRO A 664 6.86 -14.14 -13.97
C PRO A 664 6.00 -13.07 -13.28
N GLU A 665 4.73 -13.36 -13.00
CA GLU A 665 3.85 -12.52 -12.18
C GLU A 665 3.79 -13.02 -10.73
N MET A 666 4.08 -12.14 -9.77
CA MET A 666 4.01 -12.43 -8.34
C MET A 666 2.57 -12.69 -7.86
N ARG A 667 2.37 -13.77 -7.10
CA ARG A 667 1.08 -14.19 -6.52
C ARG A 667 1.13 -14.47 -5.01
N SER A 668 2.31 -14.56 -4.41
CA SER A 668 2.46 -14.77 -2.96
C SER A 668 1.95 -13.59 -2.13
N THR A 669 1.56 -13.89 -0.89
CA THR A 669 0.95 -12.94 0.05
C THR A 669 1.78 -12.69 1.31
N GLY A 670 2.85 -13.45 1.49
CA GLY A 670 3.76 -13.34 2.61
C GLY A 670 4.94 -14.28 2.46
N GLU A 671 5.80 -14.29 3.48
CA GLU A 671 7.05 -15.05 3.48
C GLU A 671 7.37 -15.57 4.89
N VAL A 672 8.25 -16.56 4.95
CA VAL A 672 8.80 -17.14 6.17
C VAL A 672 10.31 -17.28 6.05
N MET A 673 10.99 -17.40 7.20
CA MET A 673 12.45 -17.51 7.27
C MET A 673 12.86 -18.75 8.06
N GLY A 674 13.64 -19.63 7.42
CA GLY A 674 14.34 -20.74 8.05
C GLY A 674 15.81 -20.38 8.29
N ILE A 675 16.35 -20.71 9.46
CA ILE A 675 17.75 -20.43 9.81
C ILE A 675 18.41 -21.69 10.35
N ASP A 676 19.57 -22.03 9.81
CA ASP A 676 20.44 -23.09 10.33
C ASP A 676 21.90 -22.85 9.91
N THR A 677 22.83 -23.64 10.44
CA THR A 677 24.22 -23.70 9.97
C THR A 677 24.36 -24.41 8.62
N ASP A 678 23.40 -25.26 8.26
CA ASP A 678 23.36 -26.02 7.01
C ASP A 678 22.21 -25.57 6.11
N PHE A 679 22.44 -25.53 4.79
CA PHE A 679 21.42 -25.10 3.83
C PHE A 679 20.19 -26.01 3.82
N ALA A 680 20.38 -27.34 3.81
CA ALA A 680 19.25 -28.27 3.74
C ALA A 680 18.37 -28.17 5.00
N ALA A 681 18.99 -27.99 6.17
CA ALA A 681 18.27 -27.76 7.42
C ALA A 681 17.53 -26.39 7.44
N ALA A 682 18.17 -25.33 6.94
CA ALA A 682 17.53 -24.01 6.83
C ALA A 682 16.33 -24.05 5.87
N PHE A 683 16.48 -24.71 4.72
CA PHE A 683 15.42 -24.91 3.72
C PHE A 683 14.28 -25.76 4.27
N ALA A 684 14.57 -26.86 4.98
CA ALA A 684 13.52 -27.67 5.62
C ALA A 684 12.69 -26.84 6.62
N LYS A 685 13.35 -25.96 7.40
CA LYS A 685 12.67 -25.04 8.32
C LYS A 685 11.80 -24.01 7.59
N SER A 686 12.26 -23.46 6.46
CA SER A 686 11.44 -22.53 5.66
C SER A 686 10.20 -23.24 5.09
N GLN A 687 10.34 -24.47 4.56
CA GLN A 687 9.19 -25.26 4.08
C GLN A 687 8.18 -25.52 5.19
N MET A 688 8.64 -25.94 6.38
CA MET A 688 7.78 -26.15 7.54
C MET A 688 7.07 -24.85 7.97
N GLY A 689 7.79 -23.72 7.94
CA GLY A 689 7.23 -22.40 8.24
C GLY A 689 6.15 -21.98 7.25
N ALA A 690 6.30 -22.34 5.97
CA ALA A 690 5.35 -22.04 4.90
C ALA A 690 4.12 -22.98 4.92
N TYR A 691 3.97 -23.79 5.98
CA TYR A 691 2.91 -24.79 6.15
C TYR A 691 2.93 -25.90 5.08
N ILE A 692 4.07 -26.11 4.43
CA ILE A 692 4.26 -27.20 3.48
C ILE A 692 4.45 -28.49 4.27
N ARG A 693 3.58 -29.48 4.02
CA ARG A 693 3.72 -30.82 4.60
C ARG A 693 4.57 -31.66 3.68
N LEU A 694 5.85 -31.79 4.02
CA LEU A 694 6.75 -32.73 3.36
C LEU A 694 6.34 -34.18 3.73
N PRO A 695 6.36 -35.13 2.78
CA PRO A 695 5.96 -36.51 2.99
C PRO A 695 6.88 -37.31 3.93
#